data_AF-A0A4S0NNJ1-F1
#
_entry.id   AF-A0A4S0NNJ1-F1
#
_cell.length_a   1.000
_cell.length_b   1.000
_cell.length_c   1.000
_cell.angle_alpha   90.00
_cell.angle_beta   90.00
_cell.angle_gamma   90.00
#
_symmetry.space_group_name_H-M   'P 1'
#
loop_
_entity.id
_entity.type
_entity.pdbx_description
1 polymer ?
#
loop_
_entity_poly.entity_id
_entity_poly.type
_entity_poly.pdbx_seq_one_letter_code
_entity_poly.pdbx_strand_id
1 'polypeptide(L)'
;MITVVGSVREIWRYPVSSLTGESLVRAMIMKTGVAGDRTHALFEANSSNIVNPPTSKKWNIAPRLAARVGDTGIIQISSDGRLWRAFDDPSMLDELEAIFGTRMELKRYGSQVGDAIAKPRYAMQPIHLLSRQSLDALQACLPDSQIDVRRFRPNIVVDLPDLAGARPEDSLLGKEFSIGALRLRGTVRCGRCAFTTLAQQGVPEDRSVLRALIQDFEKNFGIYCEVLEPAGIAVGDTVSTPVAPEPQRPIVIVGAGQSGAMTAKALRDLGSTQSIRIFGEERHAPYERPPLSKGGDQGKGGSIGPSYVLTADKIEELKIDLNLNSRVIAVHRQTREIETQDGERHPYARLVLATGGSARRLRGLERGHGRVHVIRTIEDAANLNQSLQAGSTLCVLGSGWLGLEIAAAARKRLCDVTLFGRQNRVLARMIPSEVADYVAARHIAEGVKLRLGEVPTFRERPDHIEVTTASGVERAEHLVLAIGISPNDHLARAAGLNVAGGVVTDESGATSDPDIFAVGDVARQQRPGYPKGICVESWHNANEQPYSAARALLSLPAEPLTPARFWSSQYDMMIQIAGFPDANAQVVRHEGDGRPFWDFGSFAIGINRSQEVHRFAAQLALGNVEAPTRYQASSKSSAQRKGPAEGVDIGPVDAFPEGEIRRLEIDQLGAVAIVQIDQRYFAVNDRCPHAEASLSEGFIERDRIVCPLHFAEFDLQTGDPSNAPPGCGRLACYTVERRDHHLFLLF
;
A
#
# COMPACT_ATOMS: atom_id res chain seq x y z
N MET A 1 -2.11 23.96 11.45
CA MET A 1 -3.08 25.07 11.32
C MET A 1 -4.28 24.75 12.20
N ILE A 2 -5.02 25.75 12.69
CA ILE A 2 -6.17 25.62 13.59
C ILE A 2 -7.40 26.21 12.89
N THR A 3 -8.54 25.52 12.92
CA THR A 3 -9.82 26.02 12.40
C THR A 3 -10.74 26.36 13.56
N VAL A 4 -11.31 27.56 13.55
CA VAL A 4 -12.38 27.94 14.48
C VAL A 4 -13.66 27.26 14.02
N VAL A 5 -14.33 26.55 14.93
CA VAL A 5 -15.57 25.80 14.63
C VAL A 5 -16.76 26.25 15.50
N GLY A 6 -16.52 27.17 16.44
CA GLY A 6 -17.56 27.61 17.38
C GLY A 6 -17.06 28.42 18.57
N SER A 7 -17.90 28.56 19.59
CA SER A 7 -17.60 29.32 20.81
C SER A 7 -18.29 28.75 22.06
N VAL A 8 -17.76 29.06 23.24
CA VAL A 8 -18.37 28.71 24.54
C VAL A 8 -19.58 29.60 24.78
N ARG A 9 -20.74 28.98 24.96
CA ARG A 9 -22.01 29.66 25.21
C ARG A 9 -22.33 29.77 26.71
N GLU A 10 -22.16 28.67 27.45
CA GLU A 10 -22.42 28.64 28.90
C GLU A 10 -21.40 27.75 29.60
N ILE A 11 -21.05 28.11 30.83
CA ILE A 11 -20.22 27.28 31.70
C ILE A 11 -21.03 27.00 32.98
N TRP A 12 -20.98 25.76 33.44
CA TRP A 12 -21.78 25.31 34.57
C TRP A 12 -20.93 24.48 35.55
N ARG A 13 -21.25 24.65 36.82
CA ARG A 13 -20.68 23.88 37.93
C ARG A 13 -21.80 23.33 38.80
N TYR A 14 -21.69 22.07 39.19
CA TYR A 14 -22.64 21.35 40.05
C TYR A 14 -21.91 20.82 41.27
N PRO A 15 -21.69 21.63 42.33
CA PRO A 15 -20.85 21.24 43.46
C PRO A 15 -21.38 20.01 44.21
N VAL A 16 -22.71 19.84 44.21
CA VAL A 16 -23.41 18.72 44.86
C VAL A 16 -24.06 17.81 43.81
N SER A 17 -23.74 16.52 43.85
CA SER A 17 -24.10 15.56 42.80
C SER A 17 -25.61 15.31 42.62
N SER A 18 -26.43 15.59 43.62
CA SER A 18 -27.89 15.40 43.59
C SER A 18 -28.69 16.67 43.26
N LEU A 19 -28.05 17.84 43.34
CA LEU A 19 -28.69 19.16 43.22
C LEU A 19 -28.45 19.78 41.83
N THR A 20 -29.18 20.86 41.52
CA THR A 20 -28.83 21.72 40.38
C THR A 20 -27.62 22.60 40.71
N GLY A 21 -27.02 23.16 39.67
CA GLY A 21 -25.76 23.89 39.77
C GLY A 21 -25.92 25.40 39.64
N GLU A 22 -24.78 26.03 39.40
CA GLU A 22 -24.64 27.46 39.11
C GLU A 22 -24.08 27.65 37.70
N SER A 23 -24.48 28.75 37.07
CA SER A 23 -23.87 29.24 35.83
C SER A 23 -22.68 30.14 36.16
N LEU A 24 -21.61 30.02 35.38
CA LEU A 24 -20.36 30.75 35.55
C LEU A 24 -20.04 31.54 34.29
N VAL A 25 -19.46 32.73 34.47
CA VAL A 25 -18.90 33.52 33.35
C VAL A 25 -17.50 33.02 32.98
N ARG A 26 -16.77 32.46 33.96
CA ARG A 26 -15.42 31.89 33.82
C ARG A 26 -15.23 30.72 34.76
N ALA A 27 -14.42 29.75 34.37
CA ALA A 27 -14.06 28.63 35.22
C ALA A 27 -12.64 28.14 34.95
N MET A 28 -11.99 27.64 36.00
CA MET A 28 -10.75 26.86 35.86
C MET A 28 -11.12 25.40 35.57
N ILE A 29 -10.60 24.86 34.48
CA ILE A 29 -10.76 23.44 34.13
C ILE A 29 -9.49 22.69 34.53
N MET A 30 -9.62 21.81 35.50
CA MET A 30 -8.57 20.93 36.00
C MET A 30 -8.57 19.61 35.23
N LYS A 31 -7.54 18.77 35.39
CA LYS A 31 -7.54 17.39 34.85
C LYS A 31 -8.79 16.57 35.26
N THR A 32 -9.34 16.86 36.43
CA THR A 32 -10.53 16.19 36.99
C THR A 32 -11.85 16.87 36.61
N GLY A 33 -11.84 17.95 35.81
CA GLY A 33 -13.04 18.69 35.41
C GLY A 33 -13.08 20.14 35.90
N VAL A 34 -14.26 20.75 35.87
CA VAL A 34 -14.48 22.12 36.37
C VAL A 34 -14.13 22.21 37.86
N ALA A 35 -13.34 23.21 38.27
CA ALA A 35 -12.93 23.38 39.66
C ALA A 35 -14.13 23.51 40.62
N GLY A 36 -14.22 22.59 41.58
CA GLY A 36 -15.32 22.51 42.56
C GLY A 36 -16.54 21.69 42.10
N ASP A 37 -16.55 21.19 40.87
CA ASP A 37 -17.66 20.39 40.32
C ASP A 37 -17.74 19.00 40.94
N ARG A 38 -18.95 18.58 41.29
CA ARG A 38 -19.30 17.26 41.82
C ARG A 38 -18.38 16.82 42.96
N THR A 39 -17.98 17.75 43.82
CA THR A 39 -17.07 17.50 44.94
C THR A 39 -17.79 16.94 46.17
N HIS A 40 -19.10 17.17 46.28
CA HIS A 40 -19.90 16.82 47.44
C HIS A 40 -21.16 16.01 47.07
N ALA A 41 -21.74 15.35 48.07
CA ALA A 41 -23.05 14.73 48.01
C ALA A 41 -23.81 14.95 49.32
N LEU A 42 -25.15 14.93 49.22
CA LEU A 42 -26.04 14.90 50.37
C LEU A 42 -26.27 13.46 50.83
N PHE A 43 -26.30 13.29 52.14
CA PHE A 43 -26.60 12.04 52.84
C PHE A 43 -27.71 12.28 53.85
N GLU A 44 -28.51 11.25 54.09
CA GLU A 44 -29.40 11.20 55.25
C GLU A 44 -28.56 11.12 56.54
N ALA A 45 -28.86 11.95 57.54
CA ALA A 45 -28.07 12.02 58.76
C ALA A 45 -28.00 10.66 59.47
N ASN A 46 -26.84 10.35 60.08
CA ASN A 46 -26.56 9.07 60.74
C ASN A 46 -26.75 7.83 59.83
N SER A 47 -26.68 8.01 58.50
CA SER A 47 -26.84 6.95 57.52
C SER A 47 -25.81 7.06 56.40
N SER A 48 -25.54 5.95 55.72
CA SER A 48 -24.76 5.91 54.48
C SER A 48 -25.63 6.14 53.23
N ASN A 49 -26.92 6.43 53.40
CA ASN A 49 -27.87 6.67 52.32
C ASN A 49 -27.58 7.99 51.60
N ILE A 50 -26.94 7.90 50.44
CA ILE A 50 -26.73 9.02 49.52
C ILE A 50 -28.04 9.42 48.84
N VAL A 51 -28.29 10.74 48.70
CA VAL A 51 -29.42 11.27 47.95
C VAL A 51 -29.24 10.96 46.46
N ASN A 52 -30.06 10.04 45.94
CA ASN A 52 -29.95 9.50 44.58
C ASN A 52 -31.32 9.53 43.87
N PRO A 53 -31.68 10.65 43.19
CA PRO A 53 -32.99 10.82 42.56
C PRO A 53 -33.39 9.71 41.56
N PRO A 54 -32.47 9.21 40.69
CA PRO A 54 -32.81 8.13 39.76
C PRO A 54 -33.28 6.81 40.40
N THR A 55 -32.93 6.52 41.66
CA THR A 55 -33.21 5.21 42.29
C THR A 55 -34.36 5.25 43.28
N SER A 56 -34.80 6.42 43.73
CA SER A 56 -35.92 6.53 44.67
C SER A 56 -36.68 7.84 44.53
N LYS A 57 -38.02 7.73 44.47
CA LYS A 57 -38.93 8.86 44.33
C LYS A 57 -38.82 9.88 45.47
N LYS A 58 -38.43 9.45 46.69
CA LYS A 58 -38.26 10.37 47.83
C LYS A 58 -37.19 11.44 47.56
N TRP A 59 -36.23 11.14 46.69
CA TRP A 59 -35.14 12.05 46.34
C TRP A 59 -35.43 12.93 45.11
N ASN A 60 -36.59 12.80 44.47
CA ASN A 60 -36.95 13.59 43.30
C ASN A 60 -37.09 15.10 43.58
N ILE A 61 -37.17 15.49 44.85
CA ILE A 61 -37.19 16.90 45.26
C ILE A 61 -35.80 17.54 45.19
N ALA A 62 -34.72 16.75 45.25
CA ALA A 62 -33.36 17.28 45.32
C ALA A 62 -32.99 18.20 44.14
N PRO A 63 -33.35 17.91 42.87
CA PRO A 63 -33.06 18.83 41.76
C PRO A 63 -33.84 20.16 41.78
N ARG A 64 -34.72 20.38 42.76
CA ARG A 64 -35.34 21.69 43.00
C ARG A 64 -34.46 22.61 43.85
N LEU A 65 -33.43 22.08 44.48
CA LEU A 65 -32.44 22.86 45.21
C LEU A 65 -31.22 23.09 44.31
N ALA A 66 -30.67 24.29 44.40
CA ALA A 66 -29.44 24.65 43.71
C ALA A 66 -28.26 24.72 44.70
N ALA A 67 -27.08 24.35 44.22
CA ALA A 67 -25.84 24.48 44.97
C ALA A 67 -24.82 25.31 44.19
N ARG A 68 -24.06 26.11 44.93
CA ARG A 68 -22.93 26.89 44.41
C ARG A 68 -21.74 26.84 45.36
N VAL A 69 -20.55 27.18 44.87
CA VAL A 69 -19.38 27.44 45.72
C VAL A 69 -19.32 28.93 46.01
N GLY A 70 -19.48 29.34 47.26
CA GLY A 70 -19.37 30.74 47.68
C GLY A 70 -17.92 31.25 47.65
N ASP A 71 -17.73 32.55 47.87
CA ASP A 71 -16.42 33.23 47.75
C ASP A 71 -15.35 32.67 48.70
N THR A 72 -15.77 32.09 49.83
CA THR A 72 -14.89 31.45 50.82
C THR A 72 -14.61 29.97 50.51
N GLY A 73 -15.10 29.44 49.39
CA GLY A 73 -15.02 28.01 49.03
C GLY A 73 -16.08 27.14 49.70
N ILE A 74 -16.93 27.71 50.56
CA ILE A 74 -17.99 27.00 51.28
C ILE A 74 -19.16 26.73 50.32
N ILE A 75 -19.72 25.53 50.37
CA ILE A 75 -20.91 25.19 49.60
C ILE A 75 -22.12 25.92 50.16
N GLN A 76 -22.80 26.64 49.28
CA GLN A 76 -24.06 27.30 49.58
C GLN A 76 -25.20 26.60 48.85
N ILE A 77 -26.35 26.48 49.51
CA ILE A 77 -27.57 25.90 48.96
C ILE A 77 -28.66 26.98 48.89
N SER A 78 -29.54 26.85 47.91
CA SER A 78 -30.74 27.67 47.76
C SER A 78 -31.93 26.81 47.33
N SER A 79 -33.07 27.02 47.99
CA SER A 79 -34.36 26.36 47.67
C SER A 79 -35.23 27.16 46.71
N ASP A 80 -34.99 28.48 46.59
CA ASP A 80 -35.75 29.42 45.75
C ASP A 80 -34.90 30.06 44.62
N GLY A 81 -33.58 29.82 44.63
CA GLY A 81 -32.61 30.36 43.67
C GLY A 81 -32.20 31.79 43.96
N ARG A 82 -32.75 32.42 45.02
CA ARG A 82 -32.54 33.83 45.38
C ARG A 82 -31.75 33.94 46.67
N LEU A 83 -32.16 33.23 47.71
CA LEU A 83 -31.49 33.24 49.00
C LEU A 83 -30.50 32.08 49.07
N TRP A 84 -29.22 32.41 49.28
CA TRP A 84 -28.13 31.43 49.33
C TRP A 84 -27.52 31.42 50.73
N ARG A 85 -27.52 30.25 51.37
CA ARG A 85 -26.96 30.05 52.71
C ARG A 85 -25.90 28.97 52.69
N ALA A 86 -24.91 29.09 53.57
CA ALA A 86 -23.95 28.01 53.80
C ALA A 86 -24.70 26.76 54.30
N PHE A 87 -24.18 25.57 53.97
CA PHE A 87 -24.84 24.32 54.36
C PHE A 87 -25.02 24.17 55.88
N ASP A 88 -24.06 24.67 56.66
CA ASP A 88 -24.03 24.61 58.12
C ASP A 88 -24.84 25.72 58.82
N ASP A 89 -25.50 26.59 58.06
CA ASP A 89 -26.46 27.56 58.61
C ASP A 89 -27.65 26.82 59.24
N PRO A 90 -27.99 27.07 60.53
CA PRO A 90 -29.10 26.38 61.20
C PRO A 90 -30.43 26.50 60.45
N SER A 91 -30.73 27.66 59.86
CA SER A 91 -31.97 27.87 59.10
C SER A 91 -31.98 27.10 57.78
N MET A 92 -30.83 26.87 57.16
CA MET A 92 -30.71 26.01 55.98
C MET A 92 -30.90 24.55 56.35
N LEU A 93 -30.35 24.10 57.48
CA LEU A 93 -30.55 22.73 57.97
C LEU A 93 -32.01 22.44 58.28
N ASP A 94 -32.70 23.35 58.97
CA ASP A 94 -34.13 23.24 59.28
C ASP A 94 -34.98 23.20 58.00
N GLU A 95 -34.65 24.03 57.02
CA GLU A 95 -35.32 24.05 55.71
C GLU A 95 -35.09 22.76 54.92
N LEU A 96 -33.87 22.22 54.88
CA LEU A 96 -33.59 20.94 54.24
C LEU A 96 -34.32 19.79 54.93
N GLU A 97 -34.39 19.79 56.26
CA GLU A 97 -35.13 18.79 57.02
C GLU A 97 -36.63 18.86 56.71
N ALA A 98 -37.20 20.07 56.58
CA ALA A 98 -38.59 20.25 56.15
C ALA A 98 -38.84 19.76 54.72
N ILE A 99 -37.88 19.95 53.81
CA ILE A 99 -38.00 19.55 52.40
C ILE A 99 -37.83 18.04 52.20
N PHE A 100 -36.85 17.43 52.88
CA PHE A 100 -36.53 16.00 52.73
C PHE A 100 -37.25 15.11 53.73
N GLY A 101 -37.87 15.69 54.77
CA GLY A 101 -38.52 14.96 55.86
C GLY A 101 -37.54 14.30 56.84
N THR A 102 -36.25 14.61 56.74
CA THR A 102 -35.19 14.10 57.62
C THR A 102 -33.96 14.99 57.52
N ARG A 103 -33.17 15.04 58.60
CA ARG A 103 -31.94 15.82 58.65
C ARG A 103 -30.92 15.34 57.63
N MET A 104 -30.25 16.29 56.97
CA MET A 104 -29.28 16.04 55.90
C MET A 104 -27.85 16.31 56.37
N GLU A 105 -26.88 15.59 55.80
CA GLU A 105 -25.45 15.83 55.92
C GLU A 105 -24.82 16.08 54.55
N LEU A 106 -24.02 17.14 54.42
CA LEU A 106 -23.20 17.39 53.23
C LEU A 106 -21.80 16.83 53.45
N LYS A 107 -21.37 15.94 52.56
CA LYS A 107 -20.07 15.29 52.68
C LYS A 107 -19.30 15.43 51.38
N ARG A 108 -18.01 15.72 51.51
CA ARG A 108 -17.08 15.74 50.38
C ARG A 108 -16.78 14.30 49.97
N TYR A 109 -16.70 14.00 48.68
CA TYR A 109 -16.25 12.68 48.27
C TYR A 109 -14.84 12.39 48.81
N GLY A 110 -14.65 11.17 49.33
CA GLY A 110 -13.47 10.76 50.07
C GLY A 110 -13.54 10.94 51.59
N SER A 111 -14.51 11.70 52.13
CA SER A 111 -14.70 11.82 53.59
C SER A 111 -15.48 10.65 54.18
N GLN A 112 -15.31 10.42 55.48
CA GLN A 112 -16.07 9.41 56.24
C GLN A 112 -17.54 9.79 56.42
N VAL A 113 -18.44 8.82 56.26
CA VAL A 113 -19.90 8.91 56.44
C VAL A 113 -20.39 7.65 57.15
N GLY A 114 -20.64 7.74 58.45
CA GLY A 114 -20.80 6.55 59.30
C GLY A 114 -19.57 5.64 59.21
N ASP A 115 -19.79 4.35 58.93
CA ASP A 115 -18.72 3.34 58.73
C ASP A 115 -18.22 3.26 57.27
N ALA A 116 -18.70 4.13 56.37
CA ALA A 116 -18.36 4.12 54.95
C ALA A 116 -17.57 5.37 54.51
N ILE A 117 -17.01 5.31 53.29
CA ILE A 117 -16.40 6.47 52.62
C ILE A 117 -17.39 7.01 51.59
N ALA A 118 -17.62 8.32 51.58
CA ALA A 118 -18.42 8.97 50.55
C ALA A 118 -17.79 8.75 49.17
N LYS A 119 -18.41 7.94 48.32
CA LYS A 119 -17.98 7.68 46.94
C LYS A 119 -19.01 8.21 45.93
N PRO A 120 -18.57 8.68 44.75
CA PRO A 120 -19.47 9.01 43.66
C PRO A 120 -20.33 7.82 43.27
N ARG A 121 -21.61 8.09 42.95
CA ARG A 121 -22.59 7.07 42.51
C ARG A 121 -22.52 6.74 41.01
N TYR A 122 -21.55 7.33 40.31
CA TYR A 122 -21.32 7.20 38.87
C TYR A 122 -19.82 7.33 38.59
N ALA A 123 -19.36 6.79 37.46
CA ALA A 123 -18.02 7.06 36.97
C ALA A 123 -17.90 8.55 36.63
N MET A 124 -17.01 9.27 37.34
CA MET A 124 -16.81 10.69 37.09
C MET A 124 -16.05 10.86 35.77
N GLN A 125 -16.67 11.59 34.86
CA GLN A 125 -16.04 12.01 33.61
C GLN A 125 -15.66 13.49 33.76
N PRO A 126 -14.45 13.92 33.35
CA PRO A 126 -13.95 15.26 33.64
C PRO A 126 -14.86 16.38 33.13
N ILE A 127 -15.29 16.30 31.87
CA ILE A 127 -16.12 17.32 31.24
C ILE A 127 -17.27 16.65 30.49
N HIS A 128 -18.49 17.12 30.74
CA HIS A 128 -19.62 16.89 29.86
C HIS A 128 -19.83 18.15 29.00
N LEU A 129 -19.64 18.01 27.69
CA LEU A 129 -19.84 19.05 26.68
C LEU A 129 -21.13 18.80 25.90
N LEU A 130 -21.93 19.84 25.70
CA LEU A 130 -23.19 19.79 24.98
C LEU A 130 -23.28 20.97 24.00
N SER A 131 -23.83 20.78 22.81
CA SER A 131 -24.05 21.91 21.90
C SER A 131 -25.42 22.56 22.08
N ARG A 132 -25.52 23.84 21.74
CA ARG A 132 -26.80 24.54 21.62
C ARG A 132 -27.69 23.92 20.54
N GLN A 133 -27.08 23.50 19.43
CA GLN A 133 -27.74 22.83 18.31
C GLN A 133 -28.43 21.54 18.75
N SER A 134 -27.81 20.74 19.63
CA SER A 134 -28.45 19.55 20.22
C SER A 134 -29.69 19.91 21.02
N LEU A 135 -29.65 20.99 21.82
CA LEU A 135 -30.80 21.48 22.58
C LEU A 135 -31.93 21.94 21.65
N ASP A 136 -31.60 22.70 20.60
CA ASP A 136 -32.57 23.17 19.62
C ASP A 136 -33.21 22.01 18.84
N ALA A 137 -32.42 20.98 18.48
CA ALA A 137 -32.92 19.76 17.85
C ALA A 137 -33.90 18.99 18.75
N LEU A 138 -33.59 18.87 20.04
CA LEU A 138 -34.51 18.23 21.00
C LEU A 138 -35.77 19.06 21.21
N GLN A 139 -35.66 20.39 21.26
CA GLN A 139 -36.81 21.29 21.33
C GLN A 139 -37.71 21.18 20.09
N ALA A 140 -37.13 20.95 18.91
CA ALA A 140 -37.89 20.69 17.68
C ALA A 140 -38.67 19.36 17.75
N CYS A 141 -38.11 18.31 18.37
CA CYS A 141 -38.82 17.06 18.61
C CYS A 141 -39.96 17.18 19.64
N LEU A 142 -39.86 18.13 20.57
CA LEU A 142 -40.81 18.33 21.67
C LEU A 142 -41.24 19.80 21.80
N PRO A 143 -42.05 20.35 20.88
CA PRO A 143 -42.39 21.77 20.85
C PRO A 143 -43.09 22.29 22.12
N ASP A 144 -43.88 21.44 22.77
CA ASP A 144 -44.63 21.80 24.00
C ASP A 144 -43.80 21.61 25.29
N SER A 145 -42.63 20.99 25.20
CA SER A 145 -41.76 20.74 26.34
C SER A 145 -40.82 21.92 26.58
N GLN A 146 -40.57 22.22 27.86
CA GLN A 146 -39.53 23.18 28.26
C GLN A 146 -38.16 22.48 28.28
N ILE A 147 -37.41 22.58 27.17
CA ILE A 147 -36.05 22.05 27.05
C ILE A 147 -35.06 23.03 27.68
N ASP A 148 -34.65 22.73 28.91
CA ASP A 148 -33.71 23.54 29.68
C ASP A 148 -32.38 22.78 29.87
N VAL A 149 -31.26 23.48 29.66
CA VAL A 149 -29.91 22.94 29.80
C VAL A 149 -29.67 22.23 31.14
N ARG A 150 -30.29 22.73 32.22
CA ARG A 150 -30.16 22.21 33.59
C ARG A 150 -30.68 20.77 33.72
N ARG A 151 -31.54 20.30 32.81
CA ARG A 151 -31.96 18.89 32.74
C ARG A 151 -30.80 17.95 32.44
N PHE A 152 -29.85 18.38 31.61
CA PHE A 152 -28.77 17.54 31.08
C PHE A 152 -27.45 17.70 31.84
N ARG A 153 -27.33 18.75 32.64
CA ARG A 153 -26.17 19.03 33.49
C ARG A 153 -24.81 19.00 32.74
N PRO A 154 -24.65 19.72 31.60
CA PRO A 154 -23.35 19.94 30.97
C PRO A 154 -22.48 20.83 31.83
N ASN A 155 -21.16 20.63 31.74
CA ASN A 155 -20.17 21.55 32.30
C ASN A 155 -19.88 22.70 31.34
N ILE A 156 -19.89 22.41 30.03
CA ILE A 156 -19.64 23.39 28.97
C ILE A 156 -20.74 23.24 27.93
N VAL A 157 -21.42 24.34 27.61
CA VAL A 157 -22.31 24.44 26.46
C VAL A 157 -21.59 25.23 25.39
N VAL A 158 -21.56 24.72 24.16
CA VAL A 158 -20.91 25.37 23.01
C VAL A 158 -21.91 25.67 21.91
N ASP A 159 -21.61 26.69 21.12
CA ASP A 159 -22.25 26.97 19.84
C ASP A 159 -21.31 26.50 18.73
N LEU A 160 -21.74 25.55 17.89
CA LEU A 160 -20.93 24.93 16.84
C LEU A 160 -21.57 25.11 15.45
N PRO A 161 -21.75 26.36 14.96
CA PRO A 161 -22.49 26.63 13.73
C PRO A 161 -21.81 26.07 12.47
N ASP A 162 -20.48 25.89 12.52
CA ASP A 162 -19.68 25.42 11.38
C ASP A 162 -19.61 23.89 11.29
N LEU A 163 -20.28 23.18 12.20
CA LEU A 163 -20.34 21.72 12.21
C LEU A 163 -21.77 21.27 11.90
N ALA A 164 -21.90 20.35 10.95
CA ALA A 164 -23.20 19.90 10.46
C ALA A 164 -23.89 18.90 11.41
N GLY A 165 -25.22 18.87 11.34
CA GLY A 165 -26.07 17.84 11.96
C GLY A 165 -26.78 18.30 13.24
N ALA A 166 -27.70 17.45 13.71
CA ALA A 166 -28.49 17.70 14.93
C ALA A 166 -27.69 17.50 16.23
N ARG A 167 -26.49 16.91 16.15
CA ARG A 167 -25.52 16.71 17.25
C ARG A 167 -24.11 17.05 16.78
N PRO A 168 -23.79 18.31 16.48
CA PRO A 168 -22.50 18.68 15.91
C PRO A 168 -21.29 18.27 16.78
N GLU A 169 -21.47 18.20 18.10
CA GLU A 169 -20.44 17.75 19.03
C GLU A 169 -20.00 16.29 18.82
N ASP A 170 -20.82 15.43 18.20
CA ASP A 170 -20.42 14.05 17.87
C ASP A 170 -19.20 14.04 16.92
N SER A 171 -19.02 15.07 16.10
CA SER A 171 -17.89 15.19 15.19
C SER A 171 -16.54 15.41 15.89
N LEU A 172 -16.56 15.72 17.19
CA LEU A 172 -15.39 15.88 18.07
C LEU A 172 -14.99 14.57 18.77
N LEU A 173 -15.78 13.50 18.65
CA LEU A 173 -15.42 12.19 19.21
C LEU A 173 -14.13 11.65 18.59
N GLY A 174 -13.22 11.17 19.43
CA GLY A 174 -11.90 10.69 19.06
C GLY A 174 -10.91 11.78 18.63
N LYS A 175 -11.33 13.05 18.58
CA LYS A 175 -10.50 14.18 18.13
C LYS A 175 -10.09 15.07 19.28
N GLU A 176 -8.91 15.66 19.13
CA GLU A 176 -8.46 16.74 19.99
C GLU A 176 -9.00 18.08 19.49
N PHE A 177 -9.34 18.96 20.42
CA PHE A 177 -9.79 20.31 20.14
C PHE A 177 -9.43 21.23 21.31
N SER A 178 -9.45 22.53 21.06
CA SER A 178 -9.09 23.55 22.04
C SER A 178 -10.23 24.52 22.30
N ILE A 179 -10.34 24.98 23.55
CA ILE A 179 -11.17 26.11 23.96
C ILE A 179 -10.23 27.15 24.56
N GLY A 180 -9.86 28.17 23.78
CA GLY A 180 -8.73 29.03 24.15
C GLY A 180 -7.46 28.20 24.41
N ALA A 181 -6.91 28.26 25.62
CA ALA A 181 -5.74 27.48 26.04
C ALA A 181 -6.06 26.08 26.59
N LEU A 182 -7.34 25.75 26.83
CA LEU A 182 -7.75 24.42 27.29
C LEU A 182 -7.68 23.43 26.12
N ARG A 183 -7.01 22.28 26.29
CA ARG A 183 -7.07 21.18 25.31
C ARG A 183 -7.88 20.01 25.84
N LEU A 184 -8.81 19.54 25.01
CA LEU A 184 -9.72 18.45 25.28
C LEU A 184 -9.63 17.37 24.19
N ARG A 185 -10.06 16.16 24.51
CA ARG A 185 -10.37 15.12 23.53
C ARG A 185 -11.77 14.57 23.80
N GLY A 186 -12.61 14.50 22.77
CA GLY A 186 -13.93 13.87 22.88
C GLY A 186 -13.78 12.35 23.02
N THR A 187 -14.35 11.76 24.07
CA THR A 187 -14.11 10.33 24.39
C THR A 187 -15.29 9.46 24.02
N VAL A 188 -16.48 9.75 24.58
CA VAL A 188 -17.66 8.92 24.40
C VAL A 188 -18.93 9.76 24.48
N ARG A 189 -19.99 9.32 23.79
CA ARG A 189 -21.33 9.91 23.93
C ARG A 189 -21.82 9.80 25.36
N CYS A 190 -22.48 10.85 25.86
CA CYS A 190 -22.97 10.85 27.22
C CYS A 190 -24.40 10.30 27.33
N GLY A 191 -24.52 9.10 27.89
CA GLY A 191 -25.81 8.48 28.19
C GLY A 191 -26.64 9.26 29.22
N ARG A 192 -27.97 9.26 29.04
CA ARG A 192 -28.94 9.97 29.89
C ARG A 192 -29.89 9.02 30.62
N CYS A 193 -30.36 9.47 31.77
CA CYS A 193 -31.23 8.70 32.67
C CYS A 193 -32.44 9.52 33.10
N ALA A 194 -33.29 8.93 33.94
CA ALA A 194 -34.51 9.57 34.48
C ALA A 194 -34.28 10.92 35.18
N PHE A 195 -33.03 11.29 35.51
CA PHE A 195 -32.74 12.62 36.03
C PHE A 195 -33.21 13.74 35.09
N THR A 196 -33.15 13.55 33.76
CA THR A 196 -33.57 14.57 32.77
C THR A 196 -35.06 14.87 32.84
N THR A 197 -35.87 13.96 33.41
CA THR A 197 -37.32 14.13 33.51
C THR A 197 -37.75 14.88 34.75
N LEU A 198 -36.89 15.02 35.76
CA LEU A 198 -37.26 15.54 37.08
C LEU A 198 -37.56 17.04 37.04
N ALA A 199 -38.49 17.47 37.89
CA ALA A 199 -38.78 18.89 38.09
C ALA A 199 -37.58 19.60 38.73
N GLN A 200 -37.28 20.80 38.27
CA GLN A 200 -36.27 21.70 38.82
C GLN A 200 -36.89 23.08 39.05
N GLN A 201 -36.14 24.03 39.59
CA GLN A 201 -36.62 25.40 39.76
C GLN A 201 -37.07 26.02 38.43
N GLY A 202 -38.37 26.31 38.32
CA GLY A 202 -38.97 26.88 37.11
C GLY A 202 -38.98 25.93 35.90
N VAL A 203 -38.78 24.62 36.10
CA VAL A 203 -38.78 23.60 35.05
C VAL A 203 -39.64 22.41 35.52
N PRO A 204 -40.78 22.11 34.86
CA PRO A 204 -41.69 21.06 35.32
C PRO A 204 -41.12 19.65 35.14
N GLU A 205 -41.69 18.65 35.83
CA GLU A 205 -41.41 17.24 35.52
C GLU A 205 -41.92 16.95 34.10
N ASP A 206 -41.08 16.33 33.28
CA ASP A 206 -41.44 15.98 31.90
C ASP A 206 -40.78 14.66 31.47
N ARG A 207 -41.60 13.62 31.33
CA ARG A 207 -41.14 12.28 30.92
C ARG A 207 -40.97 12.15 29.42
N SER A 208 -41.52 13.05 28.62
CA SER A 208 -41.36 13.03 27.17
C SER A 208 -39.91 13.26 26.78
N VAL A 209 -39.17 14.08 27.54
CA VAL A 209 -37.74 14.36 27.33
C VAL A 209 -36.92 13.07 27.26
N LEU A 210 -37.03 12.17 28.25
CA LEU A 210 -36.26 10.92 28.21
C LEU A 210 -36.74 9.98 27.10
N ARG A 211 -38.03 10.00 26.75
CA ARG A 211 -38.57 9.20 25.63
C ARG A 211 -37.99 9.67 24.30
N ALA A 212 -37.99 10.98 24.03
CA ALA A 212 -37.40 11.56 22.83
C ALA A 212 -35.88 11.27 22.77
N LEU A 213 -35.17 11.40 23.90
CA LEU A 213 -33.76 11.02 23.94
C LEU A 213 -33.53 9.55 23.55
N ILE A 214 -34.38 8.62 23.98
CA ILE A 214 -34.28 7.20 23.63
C ILE A 214 -34.59 6.98 22.15
N GLN A 215 -35.65 7.62 21.64
CA GLN A 215 -36.16 7.42 20.29
C GLN A 215 -35.28 8.08 19.22
N ASP A 216 -34.89 9.33 19.44
CA ASP A 216 -34.27 10.17 18.41
C ASP A 216 -32.78 10.40 18.65
N PHE A 217 -32.28 10.10 19.87
CA PHE A 217 -30.89 10.37 20.25
C PHE A 217 -30.15 9.16 20.84
N GLU A 218 -30.65 7.93 20.65
CA GLU A 218 -30.01 6.69 21.15
C GLU A 218 -29.74 6.71 22.66
N LYS A 219 -30.56 7.42 23.45
CA LYS A 219 -30.39 7.66 24.89
C LYS A 219 -29.12 8.47 25.24
N ASN A 220 -28.47 9.09 24.26
CA ASN A 220 -27.26 9.88 24.42
C ASN A 220 -27.53 11.36 24.15
N PHE A 221 -26.89 12.25 24.91
CA PHE A 221 -27.03 13.70 24.68
C PHE A 221 -25.79 14.43 25.16
N GLY A 222 -25.07 15.08 24.25
CA GLY A 222 -23.72 15.59 24.49
C GLY A 222 -22.64 14.50 24.53
N ILE A 223 -21.40 14.91 24.72
CA ILE A 223 -20.23 14.04 24.80
C ILE A 223 -19.47 14.24 26.11
N TYR A 224 -18.76 13.20 26.55
CA TYR A 224 -17.73 13.34 27.56
C TYR A 224 -16.40 13.69 26.91
N CYS A 225 -15.59 14.48 27.62
CA CYS A 225 -14.26 14.87 27.19
C CYS A 225 -13.25 14.61 28.31
N GLU A 226 -12.08 14.12 27.91
CA GLU A 226 -10.89 14.14 28.77
C GLU A 226 -10.17 15.49 28.63
N VAL A 227 -9.52 15.91 29.71
CA VAL A 227 -8.72 17.15 29.75
C VAL A 227 -7.26 16.79 29.52
N LEU A 228 -6.74 17.18 28.36
CA LEU A 228 -5.34 16.94 27.99
C LEU A 228 -4.44 17.99 28.65
N GLU A 229 -4.80 19.27 28.50
CA GLU A 229 -4.08 20.41 29.08
C GLU A 229 -5.06 21.32 29.83
N PRO A 230 -5.00 21.37 31.18
CA PRO A 230 -5.84 22.24 32.02
C PRO A 230 -5.65 23.73 31.72
N ALA A 231 -6.74 24.49 31.70
CA ALA A 231 -6.69 25.94 31.57
C ALA A 231 -7.98 26.62 32.09
N GLY A 232 -7.91 27.95 32.24
CA GLY A 232 -9.09 28.78 32.45
C GLY A 232 -9.85 28.97 31.14
N ILE A 233 -11.18 28.95 31.21
CA ILE A 233 -12.08 29.29 30.10
C ILE A 233 -13.10 30.34 30.54
N ALA A 234 -13.61 31.10 29.59
CA ALA A 234 -14.68 32.07 29.74
C ALA A 234 -15.78 31.87 28.69
N VAL A 235 -16.99 32.35 28.99
CA VAL A 235 -18.05 32.45 27.99
C VAL A 235 -17.57 33.36 26.85
N GLY A 236 -17.75 32.90 25.61
CA GLY A 236 -17.25 33.55 24.40
C GLY A 236 -15.92 32.98 23.89
N ASP A 237 -15.20 32.16 24.66
CA ASP A 237 -13.96 31.56 24.20
C ASP A 237 -14.17 30.71 22.96
N THR A 238 -13.24 30.80 22.02
CA THR A 238 -13.31 30.11 20.74
C THR A 238 -13.06 28.62 20.88
N VAL A 239 -13.94 27.82 20.28
CA VAL A 239 -13.73 26.39 20.09
C VAL A 239 -13.03 26.19 18.75
N SER A 240 -11.92 25.48 18.77
CA SER A 240 -11.10 25.28 17.58
C SER A 240 -10.60 23.84 17.47
N THR A 241 -10.52 23.34 16.25
CA THR A 241 -9.97 22.01 15.96
C THR A 241 -8.63 22.17 15.22
N PRO A 242 -7.70 21.22 15.38
CA PRO A 242 -6.60 21.10 14.43
C PRO A 242 -7.19 21.00 13.02
N VAL A 243 -6.63 21.75 12.05
CA VAL A 243 -6.99 21.60 10.64
C VAL A 243 -6.78 20.13 10.29
N ALA A 244 -7.87 19.42 10.01
CA ALA A 244 -7.79 18.16 9.29
C ALA A 244 -7.06 18.48 7.98
N PRO A 245 -5.97 17.78 7.63
CA PRO A 245 -5.41 17.96 6.31
C PRO A 245 -6.56 17.72 5.32
N GLU A 246 -6.73 18.64 4.37
CA GLU A 246 -7.56 18.38 3.20
C GLU A 246 -7.16 16.99 2.69
N PRO A 247 -8.11 16.08 2.40
CA PRO A 247 -7.75 14.78 1.85
C PRO A 247 -6.96 15.04 0.57
N GLN A 248 -5.64 14.87 0.64
CA GLN A 248 -4.78 15.06 -0.51
C GLN A 248 -5.27 14.12 -1.59
N ARG A 249 -5.52 14.66 -2.78
CA ARG A 249 -5.90 13.83 -3.94
C ARG A 249 -4.88 12.69 -4.05
N PRO A 250 -5.32 11.44 -4.26
CA PRO A 250 -4.41 10.31 -4.29
C PRO A 250 -3.47 10.37 -5.49
N ILE A 251 -2.39 9.61 -5.43
CA ILE A 251 -1.67 9.17 -6.62
C ILE A 251 -2.51 8.06 -7.25
N VAL A 252 -2.89 8.23 -8.51
CA VAL A 252 -3.70 7.25 -9.24
C VAL A 252 -2.83 6.53 -10.27
N ILE A 253 -2.89 5.21 -10.27
CA ILE A 253 -2.17 4.33 -11.22
C ILE A 253 -3.22 3.59 -12.05
N VAL A 254 -3.20 3.76 -13.37
CA VAL A 254 -4.12 3.09 -14.30
C VAL A 254 -3.39 1.92 -14.95
N GLY A 255 -3.72 0.71 -14.50
CA GLY A 255 -3.12 -0.54 -14.92
C GLY A 255 -2.60 -1.35 -13.73
N ALA A 256 -3.29 -2.44 -13.39
CA ALA A 256 -2.92 -3.38 -12.32
C ALA A 256 -2.00 -4.52 -12.82
N GLY A 257 -1.04 -4.22 -13.70
CA GLY A 257 0.01 -5.17 -14.11
C GLY A 257 1.31 -4.97 -13.34
N GLN A 258 2.38 -5.67 -13.76
CA GLN A 258 3.74 -5.54 -13.19
C GLN A 258 4.13 -4.08 -12.96
N SER A 259 4.08 -3.25 -14.00
CA SER A 259 4.55 -1.86 -13.90
C SER A 259 3.74 -1.00 -12.95
N GLY A 260 2.42 -1.20 -12.87
CA GLY A 260 1.58 -0.46 -11.93
C GLY A 260 1.86 -0.87 -10.48
N ALA A 261 1.97 -2.17 -10.22
CA ALA A 261 2.36 -2.69 -8.91
C ALA A 261 3.75 -2.18 -8.47
N MET A 262 4.73 -2.25 -9.37
CA MET A 262 6.09 -1.79 -9.10
C MET A 262 6.16 -0.27 -8.91
N THR A 263 5.29 0.50 -9.56
CA THR A 263 5.16 1.95 -9.29
C THR A 263 4.71 2.18 -7.86
N ALA A 264 3.66 1.48 -7.41
CA ALA A 264 3.16 1.63 -6.05
C ALA A 264 4.19 1.21 -4.99
N LYS A 265 4.90 0.10 -5.23
CA LYS A 265 6.01 -0.35 -4.38
C LYS A 265 7.13 0.70 -4.32
N ALA A 266 7.60 1.17 -5.47
CA ALA A 266 8.64 2.19 -5.55
C ALA A 266 8.27 3.49 -4.84
N LEU A 267 7.02 3.95 -4.97
CA LEU A 267 6.54 5.14 -4.25
C LEU A 267 6.63 4.96 -2.73
N ARG A 268 6.31 3.78 -2.21
CA ARG A 268 6.42 3.47 -0.77
C ARG A 268 7.87 3.32 -0.33
N ASP A 269 8.69 2.62 -1.10
CA ASP A 269 10.13 2.45 -0.81
C ASP A 269 10.86 3.81 -0.79
N LEU A 270 10.42 4.77 -1.62
CA LEU A 270 10.92 6.14 -1.66
C LEU A 270 10.30 7.07 -0.59
N GLY A 271 9.48 6.54 0.32
CA GLY A 271 8.95 7.26 1.48
C GLY A 271 7.66 8.06 1.26
N SER A 272 6.94 7.85 0.14
CA SER A 272 5.66 8.53 -0.08
C SER A 272 4.59 8.06 0.94
N THR A 273 3.98 9.01 1.63
CA THR A 273 2.87 8.77 2.57
C THR A 273 1.49 9.06 1.94
N GLN A 274 1.46 9.53 0.69
CA GLN A 274 0.24 9.89 -0.02
C GLN A 274 -0.62 8.65 -0.31
N SER A 275 -1.94 8.80 -0.33
CA SER A 275 -2.86 7.72 -0.73
C SER A 275 -2.55 7.27 -2.16
N ILE A 276 -2.51 5.96 -2.40
CA ILE A 276 -2.27 5.35 -3.71
C ILE A 276 -3.49 4.51 -4.09
N ARG A 277 -4.05 4.77 -5.27
CA ARG A 277 -5.15 3.99 -5.85
C ARG A 277 -4.70 3.36 -7.16
N ILE A 278 -4.86 2.05 -7.31
CA ILE A 278 -4.57 1.33 -8.55
C ILE A 278 -5.88 0.87 -9.18
N PHE A 279 -6.09 1.15 -10.46
CA PHE A 279 -7.26 0.71 -11.23
C PHE A 279 -6.85 -0.35 -12.25
N GLY A 280 -7.45 -1.53 -12.16
CA GLY A 280 -7.21 -2.67 -13.05
C GLY A 280 -8.50 -3.13 -13.72
N GLU A 281 -8.44 -3.37 -15.03
CA GLU A 281 -9.55 -4.00 -15.75
C GLU A 281 -9.69 -5.49 -15.40
N GLU A 282 -8.57 -6.19 -15.19
CA GLU A 282 -8.59 -7.61 -14.85
C GLU A 282 -9.12 -7.84 -13.43
N ARG A 283 -9.72 -9.01 -13.19
CA ARG A 283 -10.27 -9.39 -11.87
C ARG A 283 -9.22 -9.87 -10.86
N HIS A 284 -7.98 -10.03 -11.31
CA HIS A 284 -6.89 -10.60 -10.51
C HIS A 284 -6.00 -9.49 -9.97
N ALA A 285 -5.44 -9.71 -8.78
CA ALA A 285 -4.36 -8.87 -8.27
C ALA A 285 -3.15 -8.90 -9.24
N PRO A 286 -2.31 -7.84 -9.27
CA PRO A 286 -1.15 -7.79 -10.16
C PRO A 286 -0.29 -9.05 -10.07
N TYR A 287 0.06 -9.61 -11.22
CA TYR A 287 0.78 -10.87 -11.33
C TYR A 287 1.80 -10.86 -12.49
N GLU A 288 2.73 -11.79 -12.46
CA GLU A 288 3.76 -11.94 -13.48
C GLU A 288 3.22 -12.62 -14.75
N ARG A 289 3.43 -11.98 -15.90
CA ARG A 289 3.03 -12.52 -17.21
C ARG A 289 4.01 -13.53 -17.86
N PRO A 290 5.34 -13.50 -17.62
CA PRO A 290 6.27 -14.45 -18.26
C PRO A 290 5.96 -15.95 -18.04
N PRO A 291 5.41 -16.41 -16.89
CA PRO A 291 5.04 -17.82 -16.72
C PRO A 291 3.91 -18.30 -17.64
N LEU A 292 3.08 -17.40 -18.18
CA LEU A 292 1.88 -17.76 -18.94
C LEU A 292 2.15 -18.56 -20.23
N SER A 293 3.29 -18.33 -20.88
CA SER A 293 3.68 -19.01 -22.13
C SER A 293 4.46 -20.31 -21.93
N LYS A 294 4.88 -20.62 -20.70
CA LYS A 294 5.86 -21.69 -20.40
C LYS A 294 5.23 -23.04 -19.99
N GLY A 295 3.92 -23.18 -20.18
CA GLY A 295 3.25 -24.48 -20.11
C GLY A 295 3.06 -25.06 -18.71
N GLY A 296 3.07 -24.25 -17.65
CA GLY A 296 2.80 -24.74 -16.29
C GLY A 296 3.84 -25.71 -15.73
N ASP A 297 5.00 -25.86 -16.38
CA ASP A 297 6.22 -26.46 -15.83
C ASP A 297 6.78 -25.44 -14.80
N GLN A 298 6.01 -25.27 -13.73
CA GLN A 298 6.40 -24.57 -12.51
C GLN A 298 7.44 -25.48 -11.87
N GLY A 299 8.66 -24.98 -11.66
CA GLY A 299 9.77 -25.76 -11.14
C GLY A 299 9.39 -26.62 -9.92
N LYS A 300 10.20 -27.65 -9.64
CA LYS A 300 10.03 -28.54 -8.48
C LYS A 300 9.87 -27.73 -7.18
N GLY A 301 8.64 -27.40 -6.78
CA GLY A 301 8.41 -26.49 -5.64
C GLY A 301 7.05 -25.76 -5.59
N GLY A 302 5.91 -26.45 -5.73
CA GLY A 302 4.88 -26.33 -4.68
C GLY A 302 3.84 -25.19 -4.64
N SER A 303 3.55 -24.39 -5.67
CA SER A 303 2.26 -23.65 -5.68
C SER A 303 1.54 -23.67 -7.03
N ILE A 304 0.26 -24.04 -7.01
CA ILE A 304 -0.63 -24.08 -8.16
C ILE A 304 -1.29 -22.70 -8.26
N GLY A 305 -0.65 -21.75 -8.95
CA GLY A 305 -1.22 -20.41 -9.13
C GLY A 305 -0.29 -19.42 -9.84
N PRO A 306 -0.82 -18.25 -10.26
CA PRO A 306 -0.01 -17.15 -10.79
C PRO A 306 0.90 -16.56 -9.70
N SER A 307 2.10 -16.12 -10.10
CA SER A 307 3.01 -15.38 -9.22
C SER A 307 2.49 -13.95 -9.05
N TYR A 308 1.90 -13.63 -7.89
CA TYR A 308 1.36 -12.30 -7.61
C TYR A 308 2.47 -11.32 -7.19
N VAL A 309 2.50 -10.16 -7.84
CA VAL A 309 3.42 -9.05 -7.54
C VAL A 309 2.96 -8.29 -6.29
N LEU A 310 1.63 -8.16 -6.12
CA LEU A 310 1.02 -7.61 -4.91
C LEU A 310 0.08 -8.66 -4.31
N THR A 311 0.51 -9.29 -3.23
CA THR A 311 -0.32 -10.16 -2.40
C THR A 311 -1.26 -9.34 -1.51
N ALA A 312 -2.30 -9.97 -0.95
CA ALA A 312 -3.24 -9.30 -0.03
C ALA A 312 -2.51 -8.64 1.16
N ASP A 313 -1.59 -9.37 1.79
CA ASP A 313 -0.79 -8.85 2.91
C ASP A 313 0.04 -7.63 2.50
N LYS A 314 0.63 -7.65 1.28
CA LYS A 314 1.43 -6.52 0.80
C LYS A 314 0.58 -5.30 0.45
N ILE A 315 -0.64 -5.51 -0.05
CA ILE A 315 -1.60 -4.43 -0.31
C ILE A 315 -1.98 -3.73 1.00
N GLU A 316 -2.25 -4.50 2.05
CA GLU A 316 -2.54 -3.95 3.39
C GLU A 316 -1.33 -3.23 3.98
N GLU A 317 -0.16 -3.87 3.96
CA GLU A 317 1.11 -3.30 4.45
C GLU A 317 1.44 -1.96 3.78
N LEU A 318 1.34 -1.92 2.45
CA LEU A 318 1.63 -0.73 1.64
C LEU A 318 0.46 0.26 1.60
N LYS A 319 -0.68 -0.04 2.22
CA LYS A 319 -1.90 0.78 2.21
C LYS A 319 -2.28 1.21 0.78
N ILE A 320 -2.40 0.23 -0.10
CA ILE A 320 -2.79 0.42 -1.50
C ILE A 320 -4.29 0.18 -1.63
N ASP A 321 -5.00 1.13 -2.22
CA ASP A 321 -6.40 0.94 -2.61
C ASP A 321 -6.44 0.31 -4.03
N LEU A 322 -6.64 -1.01 -4.09
CA LEU A 322 -6.63 -1.78 -5.33
C LEU A 322 -8.07 -1.99 -5.85
N ASN A 323 -8.38 -1.34 -6.97
CA ASN A 323 -9.69 -1.33 -7.63
C ASN A 323 -9.65 -2.22 -8.88
N LEU A 324 -10.06 -3.49 -8.74
CA LEU A 324 -10.10 -4.49 -9.83
C LEU A 324 -11.46 -4.51 -10.53
N ASN A 325 -11.53 -5.08 -11.73
CA ASN A 325 -12.71 -4.96 -12.62
C ASN A 325 -13.16 -3.52 -12.88
N SER A 326 -12.26 -2.56 -12.69
CA SER A 326 -12.53 -1.14 -12.79
C SER A 326 -11.74 -0.57 -13.97
N ARG A 327 -12.32 -0.74 -15.16
CA ARG A 327 -11.74 -0.21 -16.41
C ARG A 327 -11.88 1.31 -16.41
N VAL A 328 -10.76 2.00 -16.54
CA VAL A 328 -10.70 3.44 -16.81
C VAL A 328 -10.96 3.69 -18.29
N ILE A 329 -11.87 4.61 -18.61
CA ILE A 329 -12.28 4.93 -19.98
C ILE A 329 -11.91 6.35 -20.41
N ALA A 330 -11.66 7.26 -19.47
CA ALA A 330 -11.22 8.63 -19.78
C ALA A 330 -10.29 9.22 -18.72
N VAL A 331 -9.49 10.20 -19.15
CA VAL A 331 -8.65 11.04 -18.28
C VAL A 331 -9.02 12.50 -18.54
N HIS A 332 -9.57 13.16 -17.52
CA HIS A 332 -9.96 14.57 -17.54
C HIS A 332 -8.83 15.42 -16.94
N ARG A 333 -7.95 15.95 -17.79
CA ARG A 333 -6.72 16.65 -17.36
C ARG A 333 -7.00 17.96 -16.63
N GLN A 334 -7.99 18.71 -17.07
CA GLN A 334 -8.32 20.02 -16.48
C GLN A 334 -8.83 19.90 -15.04
N THR A 335 -9.68 18.90 -14.77
CA THR A 335 -10.19 18.63 -13.42
C THR A 335 -9.27 17.72 -12.60
N ARG A 336 -8.31 17.06 -13.27
CA ARG A 336 -7.42 16.01 -12.76
C ARG A 336 -8.21 14.85 -12.17
N GLU A 337 -9.04 14.25 -13.01
CA GLU A 337 -9.86 13.10 -12.67
C GLU A 337 -9.70 12.00 -13.72
N ILE A 338 -9.83 10.75 -13.31
CA ILE A 338 -10.10 9.63 -14.22
C ILE A 338 -11.59 9.30 -14.18
N GLU A 339 -12.10 8.70 -15.26
CA GLU A 339 -13.47 8.19 -15.33
C GLU A 339 -13.44 6.68 -15.60
N THR A 340 -14.15 5.91 -14.78
CA THR A 340 -14.30 4.47 -14.90
C THR A 340 -15.53 4.11 -15.75
N GLN A 341 -15.58 2.87 -16.25
CA GLN A 341 -16.62 2.43 -17.20
C GLN A 341 -18.06 2.48 -16.64
N ASP A 342 -18.20 2.51 -15.31
CA ASP A 342 -19.47 2.69 -14.59
C ASP A 342 -19.89 4.16 -14.45
N GLY A 343 -19.06 5.10 -14.94
CA GLY A 343 -19.31 6.54 -14.91
C GLY A 343 -18.82 7.23 -13.64
N GLU A 344 -18.19 6.51 -12.70
CA GLU A 344 -17.59 7.15 -11.52
C GLU A 344 -16.36 7.98 -11.89
N ARG A 345 -16.15 9.07 -11.16
CA ARG A 345 -14.98 9.95 -11.31
C ARG A 345 -14.11 9.90 -10.07
N HIS A 346 -12.81 9.81 -10.28
CA HIS A 346 -11.83 9.76 -9.20
C HIS A 346 -10.74 10.82 -9.38
N PRO A 347 -10.56 11.73 -8.41
CA PRO A 347 -9.55 12.77 -8.50
C PRO A 347 -8.14 12.19 -8.29
N TYR A 348 -7.14 12.83 -8.90
CA TYR A 348 -5.73 12.52 -8.70
C TYR A 348 -4.89 13.78 -8.47
N ALA A 349 -3.82 13.63 -7.69
CA ALA A 349 -2.73 14.61 -7.60
C ALA A 349 -1.65 14.36 -8.66
N ARG A 350 -1.40 13.08 -8.94
CA ARG A 350 -0.50 12.56 -9.96
C ARG A 350 -1.14 11.33 -10.58
N LEU A 351 -0.95 11.15 -11.89
CA LEU A 351 -1.48 10.02 -12.64
C LEU A 351 -0.34 9.22 -13.26
N VAL A 352 -0.39 7.90 -13.16
CA VAL A 352 0.56 7.00 -13.83
C VAL A 352 -0.22 6.06 -14.77
N LEU A 353 0.08 6.13 -16.06
CA LEU A 353 -0.46 5.24 -17.09
C LEU A 353 0.43 4.00 -17.23
N ALA A 354 -0.03 2.89 -16.66
CA ALA A 354 0.61 1.58 -16.67
C ALA A 354 -0.26 0.53 -17.44
N THR A 355 -0.94 0.97 -18.49
CA THR A 355 -1.96 0.18 -19.22
C THR A 355 -1.39 -0.97 -20.06
N GLY A 356 -0.06 -1.07 -20.16
CA GLY A 356 0.64 -2.12 -20.90
C GLY A 356 0.27 -2.16 -22.38
N GLY A 357 0.25 -3.36 -22.97
CA GLY A 357 -0.22 -3.60 -24.33
C GLY A 357 -1.16 -4.80 -24.44
N SER A 358 -1.87 -4.86 -25.57
CA SER A 358 -2.79 -5.93 -25.95
C SER A 358 -2.22 -6.79 -27.07
N ALA A 359 -2.48 -8.10 -27.04
CA ALA A 359 -2.10 -8.99 -28.13
C ALA A 359 -2.75 -8.56 -29.45
N ARG A 360 -1.97 -8.51 -30.54
CA ARG A 360 -2.51 -8.22 -31.87
C ARG A 360 -3.37 -9.37 -32.37
N ARG A 361 -4.50 -9.02 -32.98
CA ARG A 361 -5.45 -9.97 -33.57
C ARG A 361 -5.50 -9.81 -35.08
N LEU A 362 -5.93 -10.87 -35.77
CA LEU A 362 -6.24 -10.83 -37.20
C LEU A 362 -7.74 -10.58 -37.39
N ARG A 363 -8.08 -9.61 -38.23
CA ARG A 363 -9.47 -9.32 -38.60
C ARG A 363 -10.10 -10.55 -39.23
N GLY A 364 -11.34 -10.84 -38.85
CA GLY A 364 -12.10 -11.99 -39.35
C GLY A 364 -11.92 -13.28 -38.54
N LEU A 365 -11.01 -13.31 -37.56
CA LEU A 365 -10.83 -14.43 -36.62
C LEU A 365 -11.20 -14.06 -35.17
N GLU A 366 -11.95 -12.98 -34.99
CA GLU A 366 -12.30 -12.44 -33.67
C GLU A 366 -13.58 -13.06 -33.08
N ARG A 367 -14.39 -13.70 -33.92
CA ARG A 367 -15.64 -14.36 -33.55
C ARG A 367 -15.63 -15.76 -34.15
N GLY A 368 -15.62 -16.79 -33.31
CA GLY A 368 -15.54 -18.16 -33.81
C GLY A 368 -15.78 -19.22 -32.76
N HIS A 369 -15.19 -20.38 -32.97
CA HIS A 369 -15.50 -21.65 -32.30
C HIS A 369 -14.54 -21.97 -31.14
N GLY A 370 -13.80 -20.97 -30.63
CA GLY A 370 -12.88 -21.14 -29.51
C GLY A 370 -11.56 -21.83 -29.88
N ARG A 371 -11.20 -21.85 -31.17
CA ARG A 371 -9.99 -22.52 -31.67
C ARG A 371 -8.84 -21.56 -31.96
N VAL A 372 -9.11 -20.25 -31.98
CA VAL A 372 -8.12 -19.20 -32.17
C VAL A 372 -7.74 -18.57 -30.82
N HIS A 373 -6.46 -18.63 -30.50
CA HIS A 373 -5.89 -18.24 -29.22
C HIS A 373 -4.93 -17.06 -29.37
N VAL A 374 -4.85 -16.26 -28.31
CA VAL A 374 -3.74 -15.33 -28.03
C VAL A 374 -3.24 -15.66 -26.63
N ILE A 375 -2.08 -15.12 -26.22
CA ILE A 375 -1.64 -15.19 -24.82
C ILE A 375 -1.28 -13.79 -24.34
N ARG A 376 -2.06 -13.25 -23.40
CA ARG A 376 -1.72 -12.06 -22.62
C ARG A 376 -2.17 -12.14 -21.17
N THR A 377 -3.35 -12.70 -20.90
CA THR A 377 -3.92 -12.83 -19.53
C THR A 377 -3.83 -14.27 -18.99
N ILE A 378 -4.15 -14.45 -17.71
CA ILE A 378 -4.28 -15.80 -17.10
C ILE A 378 -5.36 -16.62 -17.81
N GLU A 379 -6.48 -15.99 -18.19
CA GLU A 379 -7.58 -16.64 -18.92
C GLU A 379 -7.13 -17.12 -20.29
N ASP A 380 -6.38 -16.28 -21.02
CA ASP A 380 -5.82 -16.66 -22.32
C ASP A 380 -4.94 -17.93 -22.19
N ALA A 381 -4.07 -17.96 -21.18
CA ALA A 381 -3.21 -19.10 -20.92
C ALA A 381 -4.01 -20.35 -20.52
N ALA A 382 -5.04 -20.20 -19.69
CA ALA A 382 -5.92 -21.30 -19.28
C ALA A 382 -6.67 -21.90 -20.49
N ASN A 383 -7.24 -21.04 -21.35
CA ASN A 383 -7.97 -21.45 -22.56
C ASN A 383 -7.06 -22.20 -23.55
N LEU A 384 -5.84 -21.70 -23.76
CA LEU A 384 -4.87 -22.39 -24.59
C LEU A 384 -4.46 -23.72 -23.97
N ASN A 385 -4.11 -23.75 -22.67
CA ASN A 385 -3.66 -24.98 -22.01
C ASN A 385 -4.73 -26.09 -22.06
N GLN A 386 -6.01 -25.75 -21.95
CA GLN A 386 -7.10 -26.72 -22.12
C GLN A 386 -7.13 -27.35 -23.52
N SER A 387 -6.71 -26.59 -24.53
CA SER A 387 -6.68 -27.00 -25.94
C SER A 387 -5.43 -27.81 -26.34
N LEU A 388 -4.38 -27.80 -25.52
CA LEU A 388 -3.12 -28.48 -25.83
C LEU A 388 -3.10 -29.91 -25.27
N GLN A 389 -3.71 -30.83 -26.00
CA GLN A 389 -3.70 -32.27 -25.69
C GLN A 389 -2.66 -33.02 -26.52
N ALA A 390 -2.20 -34.16 -26.01
CA ALA A 390 -1.28 -35.02 -26.75
C ALA A 390 -1.91 -35.47 -28.08
N GLY A 391 -1.16 -35.30 -29.18
CA GLY A 391 -1.64 -35.61 -30.54
C GLY A 391 -2.42 -34.48 -31.23
N SER A 392 -2.83 -33.42 -30.51
CA SER A 392 -3.51 -32.27 -31.13
C SER A 392 -2.61 -31.53 -32.12
N THR A 393 -3.22 -30.96 -33.16
CA THR A 393 -2.51 -30.18 -34.19
C THR A 393 -2.62 -28.67 -33.91
N LEU A 394 -1.47 -28.01 -33.73
CA LEU A 394 -1.36 -26.60 -33.41
C LEU A 394 -0.65 -25.83 -34.51
N CYS A 395 -1.31 -24.81 -35.05
CA CYS A 395 -0.67 -23.77 -35.84
C CYS A 395 -0.27 -22.59 -34.96
N VAL A 396 0.97 -22.13 -35.08
CA VAL A 396 1.45 -20.91 -34.44
C VAL A 396 1.78 -19.89 -35.53
N LEU A 397 1.11 -18.74 -35.52
CA LEU A 397 1.44 -17.62 -36.41
C LEU A 397 2.34 -16.63 -35.66
N GLY A 398 3.61 -16.57 -36.04
CA GLY A 398 4.59 -15.64 -35.48
C GLY A 398 5.84 -16.34 -34.97
N SER A 399 6.98 -16.07 -35.61
CA SER A 399 8.29 -16.63 -35.26
C SER A 399 9.09 -15.77 -34.27
N GLY A 400 8.39 -15.07 -33.36
CA GLY A 400 8.98 -14.30 -32.27
C GLY A 400 9.21 -15.14 -31.00
N TRP A 401 9.72 -14.53 -29.92
CA TRP A 401 9.96 -15.21 -28.63
C TRP A 401 8.74 -15.98 -28.13
N LEU A 402 7.60 -15.28 -28.03
CA LEU A 402 6.35 -15.88 -27.55
C LEU A 402 5.90 -17.08 -28.41
N GLY A 403 5.98 -16.96 -29.74
CA GLY A 403 5.57 -18.06 -30.63
C GLY A 403 6.47 -19.29 -30.49
N LEU A 404 7.78 -19.08 -30.32
CA LEU A 404 8.73 -20.16 -30.06
C LEU A 404 8.52 -20.77 -28.68
N GLU A 405 8.29 -19.99 -27.62
CA GLU A 405 7.99 -20.51 -26.29
C GLU A 405 6.72 -21.39 -26.30
N ILE A 406 5.67 -20.95 -27.00
CA ILE A 406 4.42 -21.71 -27.14
C ILE A 406 4.64 -22.99 -27.93
N ALA A 407 5.42 -22.93 -29.02
CA ALA A 407 5.79 -24.12 -29.79
C ALA A 407 6.55 -25.13 -28.90
N ALA A 408 7.50 -24.67 -28.09
CA ALA A 408 8.24 -25.51 -27.16
C ALA A 408 7.32 -26.16 -26.11
N ALA A 409 6.42 -25.38 -25.49
CA ALA A 409 5.46 -25.88 -24.51
C ALA A 409 4.48 -26.90 -25.11
N ALA A 410 4.00 -26.66 -26.34
CA ALA A 410 3.11 -27.58 -27.04
C ALA A 410 3.82 -28.89 -27.44
N ARG A 411 5.07 -28.82 -27.91
CA ARG A 411 5.88 -30.00 -28.22
C ARG A 411 6.18 -30.86 -26.99
N LYS A 412 6.48 -30.25 -25.83
CA LYS A 412 6.61 -30.97 -24.55
C LYS A 412 5.34 -31.75 -24.17
N ARG A 413 4.17 -31.32 -24.64
CA ARG A 413 2.87 -31.99 -24.46
C ARG A 413 2.49 -32.92 -25.61
N LEU A 414 3.43 -33.23 -26.50
CA LEU A 414 3.26 -34.14 -27.63
C LEU A 414 2.23 -33.65 -28.68
N CYS A 415 1.99 -32.34 -28.80
CA CYS A 415 1.21 -31.77 -29.90
C CYS A 415 2.02 -31.74 -31.21
N ASP A 416 1.37 -31.91 -32.37
CA ASP A 416 1.99 -31.65 -33.68
C ASP A 416 1.94 -30.15 -33.98
N VAL A 417 3.11 -29.50 -34.12
CA VAL A 417 3.22 -28.05 -34.18
C VAL A 417 3.75 -27.61 -35.54
N THR A 418 3.00 -26.74 -36.22
CA THR A 418 3.47 -25.99 -37.38
C THR A 418 3.56 -24.52 -37.03
N LEU A 419 4.75 -23.93 -37.19
CA LEU A 419 4.98 -22.52 -36.91
C LEU A 419 5.23 -21.76 -38.20
N PHE A 420 4.43 -20.72 -38.43
CA PHE A 420 4.53 -19.84 -39.58
C PHE A 420 5.23 -18.53 -39.22
N GLY A 421 6.18 -18.13 -40.05
CA GLY A 421 6.87 -16.84 -39.94
C GLY A 421 6.92 -16.12 -41.26
N ARG A 422 6.50 -14.85 -41.29
CA ARG A 422 6.58 -14.01 -42.50
C ARG A 422 8.01 -13.85 -43.03
N GLN A 423 8.99 -13.85 -42.12
CA GLN A 423 10.40 -13.68 -42.48
C GLN A 423 11.06 -15.04 -42.69
N ASN A 424 12.14 -15.07 -43.48
CA ASN A 424 12.90 -16.29 -43.82
C ASN A 424 13.70 -16.87 -42.64
N ARG A 425 13.52 -16.32 -41.44
CA ARG A 425 14.33 -16.55 -40.24
C ARG A 425 13.47 -16.34 -39.00
N VAL A 426 13.65 -17.17 -37.97
CA VAL A 426 13.04 -16.91 -36.65
C VAL A 426 13.70 -15.69 -36.00
N LEU A 427 12.95 -14.94 -35.19
CA LEU A 427 13.50 -13.78 -34.46
C LEU A 427 14.17 -12.72 -35.36
N ALA A 428 13.76 -12.67 -36.64
CA ALA A 428 14.41 -11.92 -37.72
C ALA A 428 14.66 -10.43 -37.46
N ARG A 429 13.81 -9.81 -36.63
CA ARG A 429 13.86 -8.37 -36.34
C ARG A 429 14.66 -8.02 -35.10
N MET A 430 15.08 -9.02 -34.32
CA MET A 430 15.61 -8.80 -32.97
C MET A 430 17.07 -9.22 -32.87
N ILE A 431 17.41 -10.46 -33.22
CA ILE A 431 18.74 -11.01 -32.96
C ILE A 431 19.51 -11.28 -34.27
N PRO A 432 20.85 -11.37 -34.24
CA PRO A 432 21.67 -11.79 -35.39
C PRO A 432 21.34 -13.20 -35.91
N SER A 433 21.72 -13.49 -37.15
CA SER A 433 21.38 -14.76 -37.83
C SER A 433 21.93 -15.99 -37.13
N GLU A 434 23.19 -15.96 -36.68
CA GLU A 434 23.85 -17.10 -36.04
C GLU A 434 23.07 -17.59 -34.80
N VAL A 435 22.62 -16.66 -33.97
CA VAL A 435 21.81 -16.97 -32.78
C VAL A 435 20.42 -17.48 -33.17
N ALA A 436 19.80 -16.86 -34.18
CA ALA A 436 18.49 -17.28 -34.67
C ALA A 436 18.52 -18.71 -35.27
N ASP A 437 19.57 -19.04 -36.00
CA ASP A 437 19.77 -20.35 -36.62
C ASP A 437 19.96 -21.43 -35.55
N TYR A 438 20.71 -21.12 -34.48
CA TYR A 438 20.86 -22.01 -33.32
C TYR A 438 19.50 -22.33 -32.68
N VAL A 439 18.68 -21.30 -32.43
CA VAL A 439 17.33 -21.47 -31.85
C VAL A 439 16.42 -22.25 -32.82
N ALA A 440 16.44 -21.94 -34.12
CA ALA A 440 15.64 -22.64 -35.12
C ALA A 440 15.99 -24.14 -35.19
N ALA A 441 17.29 -24.47 -35.18
CA ALA A 441 17.77 -25.85 -35.20
C ALA A 441 17.24 -26.65 -34.00
N ARG A 442 17.21 -26.05 -32.81
CA ARG A 442 16.64 -26.70 -31.61
C ARG A 442 15.16 -27.03 -31.78
N HIS A 443 14.36 -26.09 -32.30
CA HIS A 443 12.93 -26.29 -32.55
C HIS A 443 12.65 -27.38 -33.60
N ILE A 444 13.43 -27.41 -34.68
CA ILE A 444 13.34 -28.45 -35.70
C ILE A 444 13.68 -29.82 -35.11
N ALA A 445 14.73 -29.91 -34.29
CA ALA A 445 15.13 -31.15 -33.62
C ALA A 445 14.04 -31.70 -32.68
N GLU A 446 13.26 -30.82 -32.07
CA GLU A 446 12.10 -31.18 -31.22
C GLU A 446 10.83 -31.48 -32.03
N GLY A 447 10.89 -31.39 -33.36
CA GLY A 447 9.83 -31.77 -34.28
C GLY A 447 8.86 -30.64 -34.66
N VAL A 448 9.21 -29.38 -34.43
CA VAL A 448 8.43 -28.24 -34.93
C VAL A 448 8.59 -28.13 -36.45
N LYS A 449 7.48 -28.06 -37.19
CA LYS A 449 7.47 -27.77 -38.62
C LYS A 449 7.59 -26.25 -38.84
N LEU A 450 8.81 -25.76 -39.03
CA LEU A 450 9.05 -24.34 -39.31
C LEU A 450 8.74 -23.99 -40.77
N ARG A 451 7.76 -23.12 -40.99
CA ARG A 451 7.38 -22.58 -42.30
C ARG A 451 7.65 -21.08 -42.34
N LEU A 452 8.85 -20.73 -42.80
CA LEU A 452 9.37 -19.37 -42.82
C LEU A 452 9.29 -18.77 -44.23
N GLY A 453 9.25 -17.43 -44.31
CA GLY A 453 9.06 -16.71 -45.58
C GLY A 453 7.64 -16.78 -46.13
N GLU A 454 6.68 -17.20 -45.29
CA GLU A 454 5.33 -17.52 -45.70
C GLU A 454 4.28 -16.83 -44.83
N VAL A 455 3.18 -16.40 -45.46
CA VAL A 455 2.04 -15.79 -44.77
C VAL A 455 0.77 -16.55 -45.17
N PRO A 456 0.36 -17.56 -44.40
CA PRO A 456 -0.89 -18.26 -44.66
C PRO A 456 -2.10 -17.37 -44.39
N THR A 457 -3.23 -17.72 -45.00
CA THR A 457 -4.54 -17.20 -44.60
C THR A 457 -5.28 -18.26 -43.78
N PHE A 458 -6.09 -17.81 -42.83
CA PHE A 458 -6.77 -18.69 -41.88
C PHE A 458 -8.27 -18.48 -41.93
N ARG A 459 -9.01 -19.56 -41.76
CA ARG A 459 -10.45 -19.53 -41.52
C ARG A 459 -10.82 -20.49 -40.42
N GLU A 460 -11.46 -19.99 -39.38
CA GLU A 460 -11.97 -20.84 -38.30
C GLU A 460 -13.27 -21.53 -38.74
N ARG A 461 -13.32 -22.85 -38.55
CA ARG A 461 -14.46 -23.72 -38.79
C ARG A 461 -14.90 -24.36 -37.46
N PRO A 462 -16.09 -24.98 -37.38
CA PRO A 462 -16.56 -25.60 -36.13
C PRO A 462 -15.61 -26.66 -35.56
N ASP A 463 -14.97 -27.44 -36.44
CA ASP A 463 -14.17 -28.61 -36.11
C ASP A 463 -12.66 -28.40 -36.30
N HIS A 464 -12.22 -27.32 -36.96
CA HIS A 464 -10.80 -27.08 -37.26
C HIS A 464 -10.51 -25.62 -37.66
N ILE A 465 -9.23 -25.29 -37.81
CA ILE A 465 -8.70 -24.14 -38.52
C ILE A 465 -8.28 -24.61 -39.92
N GLU A 466 -8.86 -23.99 -40.94
CA GLU A 466 -8.45 -24.12 -42.33
C GLU A 466 -7.27 -23.16 -42.58
N VAL A 467 -6.13 -23.71 -43.01
CA VAL A 467 -4.89 -22.96 -43.25
C VAL A 467 -4.60 -23.01 -44.75
N THR A 468 -4.74 -21.88 -45.43
CA THR A 468 -4.46 -21.79 -46.87
C THR A 468 -3.08 -21.20 -47.09
N THR A 469 -2.23 -21.98 -47.76
CA THR A 469 -0.84 -21.71 -48.08
C THR A 469 -0.64 -21.68 -49.59
N ALA A 470 0.55 -21.30 -50.06
CA ALA A 470 0.87 -21.41 -51.48
C ALA A 470 0.87 -22.87 -51.97
N SER A 471 1.09 -23.83 -51.07
CA SER A 471 1.09 -25.27 -51.33
C SER A 471 -0.29 -25.92 -51.31
N GLY A 472 -1.34 -25.21 -50.88
CA GLY A 472 -2.71 -25.72 -50.83
C GLY A 472 -3.43 -25.42 -49.52
N VAL A 473 -4.45 -26.22 -49.20
CA VAL A 473 -5.26 -26.05 -47.98
C VAL A 473 -4.97 -27.19 -47.00
N GLU A 474 -4.59 -26.82 -45.78
CA GLU A 474 -4.25 -27.71 -44.67
C GLU A 474 -5.23 -27.51 -43.50
N ARG A 475 -5.24 -28.45 -42.54
CA ARG A 475 -6.12 -28.42 -41.36
C ARG A 475 -5.30 -28.51 -40.08
N ALA A 476 -5.65 -27.68 -39.11
CA ALA A 476 -5.16 -27.77 -37.73
C ALA A 476 -6.31 -27.66 -36.74
N GLU A 477 -6.20 -28.20 -35.53
CA GLU A 477 -7.27 -28.12 -34.53
C GLU A 477 -7.34 -26.73 -33.89
N HIS A 478 -6.16 -26.12 -33.68
CA HIS A 478 -6.00 -24.85 -32.98
C HIS A 478 -5.01 -23.93 -33.69
N LEU A 479 -5.22 -22.62 -33.53
CA LEU A 479 -4.35 -21.55 -34.01
C LEU A 479 -3.97 -20.64 -32.85
N VAL A 480 -2.69 -20.32 -32.69
CA VAL A 480 -2.22 -19.28 -31.78
C VAL A 480 -1.65 -18.12 -32.58
N LEU A 481 -2.13 -16.91 -32.29
CA LEU A 481 -1.63 -15.66 -32.87
C LEU A 481 -0.56 -15.06 -31.95
N ALA A 482 0.71 -15.25 -32.31
CA ALA A 482 1.89 -14.69 -31.64
C ALA A 482 2.56 -13.58 -32.47
N ILE A 483 1.75 -12.66 -33.02
CA ILE A 483 2.15 -11.65 -34.01
C ILE A 483 2.53 -10.28 -33.41
N GLY A 484 2.83 -10.26 -32.11
CA GLY A 484 3.24 -9.07 -31.35
C GLY A 484 2.08 -8.38 -30.61
N ILE A 485 2.41 -7.30 -29.90
CA ILE A 485 1.44 -6.53 -29.11
C ILE A 485 1.25 -5.11 -29.68
N SER A 486 0.18 -4.45 -29.24
CA SER A 486 -0.06 -3.03 -29.47
C SER A 486 -0.14 -2.32 -28.12
N PRO A 487 0.61 -1.22 -27.91
CA PRO A 487 0.48 -0.41 -26.70
C PRO A 487 -0.95 0.08 -26.47
N ASN A 488 -1.44 0.02 -25.24
CA ASN A 488 -2.77 0.48 -24.85
C ASN A 488 -2.78 2.00 -24.60
N ASP A 489 -2.41 2.77 -25.62
CA ASP A 489 -2.21 4.23 -25.56
C ASP A 489 -3.48 5.07 -25.79
N HIS A 490 -4.64 4.42 -25.91
CA HIS A 490 -5.91 5.06 -26.24
C HIS A 490 -6.35 6.12 -25.21
N LEU A 491 -6.18 5.88 -23.91
CA LEU A 491 -6.48 6.87 -22.86
C LEU A 491 -5.64 8.13 -23.00
N ALA A 492 -4.32 7.96 -23.22
CA ALA A 492 -3.40 9.06 -23.42
C ALA A 492 -3.74 9.87 -24.68
N ARG A 493 -4.05 9.18 -25.78
CA ARG A 493 -4.46 9.81 -27.04
C ARG A 493 -5.75 10.63 -26.86
N ALA A 494 -6.76 10.05 -26.21
CA ALA A 494 -8.03 10.74 -25.96
C ALA A 494 -7.87 11.94 -25.01
N ALA A 495 -6.93 11.87 -24.07
CA ALA A 495 -6.55 12.97 -23.18
C ALA A 495 -5.68 14.05 -23.85
N GLY A 496 -5.33 13.89 -25.13
CA GLY A 496 -4.48 14.83 -25.87
C GLY A 496 -3.02 14.83 -25.40
N LEU A 497 -2.51 13.69 -24.89
CA LEU A 497 -1.09 13.49 -24.64
C LEU A 497 -0.36 13.07 -25.92
N ASN A 498 0.94 13.32 -25.98
CA ASN A 498 1.78 12.89 -27.10
C ASN A 498 1.84 11.36 -27.16
N VAL A 499 1.42 10.78 -28.28
CA VAL A 499 1.45 9.34 -28.55
C VAL A 499 2.08 9.04 -29.91
N ALA A 500 2.87 7.96 -29.99
CA ALA A 500 3.54 7.54 -31.21
C ALA A 500 3.66 6.01 -31.27
N GLY A 501 2.53 5.31 -31.15
CA GLY A 501 2.50 3.86 -30.95
C GLY A 501 3.02 3.52 -29.56
N GLY A 502 2.36 4.07 -28.54
CA GLY A 502 2.85 4.19 -27.15
C GLY A 502 2.83 5.64 -26.68
N VAL A 503 2.71 5.85 -25.36
CA VAL A 503 2.71 7.17 -24.72
C VAL A 503 4.13 7.71 -24.72
N VAL A 504 4.37 8.84 -25.37
CA VAL A 504 5.71 9.44 -25.44
C VAL A 504 6.07 10.00 -24.07
N THR A 505 7.22 9.58 -23.55
CA THR A 505 7.77 10.10 -22.29
C THR A 505 9.21 10.55 -22.45
N ASP A 506 9.66 11.41 -21.56
CA ASP A 506 11.09 11.63 -21.34
C ASP A 506 11.76 10.38 -20.71
N GLU A 507 13.05 10.49 -20.40
CA GLU A 507 13.84 9.41 -19.77
C GLU A 507 13.34 9.03 -18.38
N SER A 508 12.64 9.95 -17.68
CA SER A 508 12.10 9.70 -16.35
C SER A 508 10.71 9.04 -16.38
N GLY A 509 10.04 9.05 -17.53
CA GLY A 509 8.66 8.56 -17.67
C GLY A 509 7.60 9.66 -17.63
N ALA A 510 7.98 10.93 -17.56
CA ALA A 510 7.04 12.06 -17.59
C ALA A 510 6.48 12.25 -19.02
N THR A 511 5.19 12.51 -19.12
CA THR A 511 4.50 12.74 -20.41
C THR A 511 4.53 14.21 -20.81
N SER A 512 3.79 14.58 -21.86
CA SER A 512 3.55 15.99 -22.23
C SER A 512 2.73 16.77 -21.21
N ASP A 513 2.16 16.11 -20.20
CA ASP A 513 1.56 16.73 -19.02
C ASP A 513 2.44 16.46 -17.79
N PRO A 514 2.90 17.49 -17.06
CA PRO A 514 3.82 17.31 -15.93
C PRO A 514 3.21 16.55 -14.74
N ASP A 515 1.88 16.44 -14.66
CA ASP A 515 1.20 15.68 -13.60
C ASP A 515 0.91 14.22 -14.00
N ILE A 516 1.28 13.81 -15.23
CA ILE A 516 1.00 12.48 -15.79
C ILE A 516 2.29 11.79 -16.25
N PHE A 517 2.46 10.54 -15.82
CA PHE A 517 3.58 9.67 -16.16
C PHE A 517 3.07 8.45 -16.93
N ALA A 518 3.95 7.76 -17.67
CA ALA A 518 3.66 6.46 -18.26
C ALA A 518 4.82 5.48 -18.07
N VAL A 519 4.50 4.22 -17.80
CA VAL A 519 5.49 3.17 -17.47
C VAL A 519 5.13 1.82 -18.10
N GLY A 520 6.15 0.97 -18.30
CA GLY A 520 5.99 -0.37 -18.86
C GLY A 520 5.74 -0.37 -20.36
N ASP A 521 5.10 -1.44 -20.87
CA ASP A 521 4.92 -1.67 -22.31
C ASP A 521 4.19 -0.51 -23.05
N VAL A 522 3.41 0.30 -22.33
CA VAL A 522 2.70 1.44 -22.94
C VAL A 522 3.61 2.64 -23.19
N ALA A 523 4.70 2.76 -22.42
CA ALA A 523 5.58 3.91 -22.46
C ALA A 523 6.56 3.81 -23.63
N ARG A 524 6.57 4.85 -24.46
CA ARG A 524 7.56 5.07 -25.51
C ARG A 524 8.60 6.04 -24.98
N GLN A 525 9.51 5.50 -24.18
CA GLN A 525 10.49 6.27 -23.41
C GLN A 525 11.64 6.74 -24.31
N GLN A 526 11.99 8.02 -24.19
CA GLN A 526 13.25 8.52 -24.74
C GLN A 526 14.43 7.82 -24.06
N ARG A 527 15.42 7.40 -24.86
CA ARG A 527 16.64 6.77 -24.38
C ARG A 527 17.83 7.17 -25.26
N PRO A 528 19.06 7.16 -24.73
CA PRO A 528 20.26 7.29 -25.55
C PRO A 528 20.26 6.30 -26.72
N GLY A 529 20.58 6.77 -27.93
CA GLY A 529 20.51 5.97 -29.17
C GLY A 529 19.11 5.84 -29.79
N TYR A 530 18.05 6.24 -29.08
CA TYR A 530 16.66 6.15 -29.54
C TYR A 530 15.96 7.51 -29.44
N PRO A 531 16.30 8.50 -30.29
CA PRO A 531 15.78 9.88 -30.18
C PRO A 531 14.27 10.00 -30.41
N LYS A 532 13.67 9.04 -31.11
CA LYS A 532 12.21 8.97 -31.26
C LYS A 532 11.52 8.33 -30.04
N GLY A 533 12.28 7.74 -29.12
CA GLY A 533 11.80 6.87 -28.05
C GLY A 533 11.52 5.44 -28.50
N ILE A 534 11.47 4.52 -27.54
CA ILE A 534 11.28 3.08 -27.73
C ILE A 534 10.31 2.51 -26.68
N CYS A 535 9.47 1.57 -27.07
CA CYS A 535 8.70 0.74 -26.14
C CYS A 535 9.52 -0.50 -25.81
N VAL A 536 9.88 -0.67 -24.54
CA VAL A 536 10.66 -1.82 -24.08
C VAL A 536 9.72 -2.82 -23.42
N GLU A 537 9.34 -3.83 -24.20
CA GLU A 537 8.37 -4.86 -23.84
C GLU A 537 9.06 -6.01 -23.06
N SER A 538 9.62 -5.69 -21.89
CA SER A 538 10.30 -6.69 -21.04
C SER A 538 9.90 -6.56 -19.57
N TRP A 539 9.93 -7.70 -18.87
CA TRP A 539 9.69 -7.73 -17.43
C TRP A 539 10.76 -6.92 -16.68
N HIS A 540 12.03 -6.94 -17.11
CA HIS A 540 13.08 -6.10 -16.52
C HIS A 540 12.70 -4.61 -16.57
N ASN A 541 12.33 -4.12 -17.76
CA ASN A 541 11.90 -2.74 -17.92
C ASN A 541 10.64 -2.42 -17.10
N ALA A 542 9.72 -3.37 -16.99
CA ALA A 542 8.51 -3.25 -16.19
C ALA A 542 8.76 -3.15 -14.68
N ASN A 543 9.97 -3.49 -14.19
CA ASN A 543 10.40 -3.29 -12.80
C ASN A 543 11.23 -2.00 -12.63
N GLU A 544 12.12 -1.70 -13.57
CA GLU A 544 13.03 -0.55 -13.48
C GLU A 544 12.35 0.79 -13.76
N GLN A 545 11.62 0.87 -14.87
CA GLN A 545 11.02 2.13 -15.33
C GLN A 545 10.05 2.75 -14.29
N PRO A 546 9.22 1.96 -13.58
CA PRO A 546 8.43 2.46 -12.47
C PRO A 546 9.23 3.16 -11.37
N TYR A 547 10.44 2.67 -11.06
CA TYR A 547 11.28 3.29 -10.04
C TYR A 547 11.74 4.68 -10.48
N SER A 548 12.23 4.82 -11.71
CA SER A 548 12.60 6.12 -12.29
C SER A 548 11.42 7.10 -12.30
N ALA A 549 10.23 6.62 -12.69
CA ALA A 549 9.02 7.45 -12.71
C ALA A 549 8.57 7.86 -11.31
N ALA A 550 8.65 6.96 -10.32
CA ALA A 550 8.33 7.28 -8.93
C ALA A 550 9.26 8.35 -8.35
N ARG A 551 10.57 8.30 -8.67
CA ARG A 551 11.52 9.35 -8.29
C ARG A 551 11.15 10.70 -8.88
N ALA A 552 10.88 10.76 -10.18
CA ALA A 552 10.50 11.99 -10.86
C ALA A 552 9.16 12.55 -10.35
N LEU A 553 8.17 11.68 -10.11
CA LEU A 553 6.89 12.03 -9.51
C LEU A 553 7.07 12.70 -8.14
N LEU A 554 8.02 12.19 -7.34
CA LEU A 554 8.39 12.73 -6.03
C LEU A 554 9.43 13.86 -6.09
N SER A 555 9.80 14.33 -7.28
CA SER A 555 10.81 15.37 -7.49
C SER A 555 12.20 15.04 -6.89
N LEU A 556 12.55 13.75 -6.89
CA LEU A 556 13.86 13.26 -6.47
C LEU A 556 14.87 13.27 -7.64
N PRO A 557 16.19 13.34 -7.38
CA PRO A 557 17.21 13.31 -8.43
C PRO A 557 17.11 12.06 -9.31
N ALA A 558 17.32 12.20 -10.62
CA ALA A 558 17.34 11.08 -11.54
C ALA A 558 18.53 10.14 -11.29
N GLU A 559 18.35 8.85 -11.59
CA GLU A 559 19.42 7.84 -11.61
C GLU A 559 19.69 7.42 -13.07
N PRO A 560 20.92 6.97 -13.40
CA PRO A 560 21.23 6.44 -14.72
C PRO A 560 20.36 5.23 -15.07
N LEU A 561 19.95 5.15 -16.33
CA LEU A 561 19.22 3.99 -16.83
C LEU A 561 20.11 2.74 -16.83
N THR A 562 19.58 1.64 -16.32
CA THR A 562 20.24 0.33 -16.42
C THR A 562 20.15 -0.21 -17.85
N PRO A 563 21.18 -0.95 -18.33
CA PRO A 563 21.12 -1.62 -19.63
C PRO A 563 19.90 -2.53 -19.73
N ALA A 564 19.31 -2.61 -20.92
CA ALA A 564 18.16 -3.48 -21.14
C ALA A 564 18.53 -4.95 -20.94
N ARG A 565 17.65 -5.70 -20.26
CA ARG A 565 17.82 -7.14 -20.03
C ARG A 565 16.57 -7.87 -20.50
N PHE A 566 16.79 -9.02 -21.14
CA PHE A 566 15.72 -9.90 -21.63
C PHE A 566 16.08 -11.35 -21.37
N TRP A 567 15.07 -12.20 -21.27
CA TRP A 567 15.27 -13.64 -21.29
C TRP A 567 14.11 -14.35 -21.98
N SER A 568 14.40 -15.56 -22.45
CA SER A 568 13.42 -16.52 -22.95
C SER A 568 13.83 -17.92 -22.52
N SER A 569 12.85 -18.74 -22.16
CA SER A 569 13.09 -20.14 -21.79
C SER A 569 12.36 -21.05 -22.76
N GLN A 570 13.12 -21.87 -23.48
CA GLN A 570 12.62 -22.77 -24.52
C GLN A 570 13.35 -24.09 -24.39
N TYR A 571 12.62 -25.17 -24.10
CA TYR A 571 13.21 -26.47 -23.80
C TYR A 571 14.20 -26.40 -22.63
N ASP A 572 15.46 -26.73 -22.88
CA ASP A 572 16.63 -26.66 -22.00
C ASP A 572 17.49 -25.40 -22.21
N MET A 573 17.04 -24.47 -23.08
CA MET A 573 17.72 -23.21 -23.35
C MET A 573 17.17 -22.10 -22.45
N MET A 574 18.02 -21.56 -21.57
CA MET A 574 17.84 -20.25 -20.97
C MET A 574 18.58 -19.22 -21.82
N ILE A 575 17.85 -18.50 -22.67
CA ILE A 575 18.40 -17.48 -23.56
C ILE A 575 18.34 -16.14 -22.82
N GLN A 576 19.47 -15.47 -22.63
CA GLN A 576 19.55 -14.17 -21.97
C GLN A 576 20.25 -13.15 -22.84
N ILE A 577 19.82 -11.90 -22.71
CA ILE A 577 20.30 -10.77 -23.50
C ILE A 577 20.60 -9.61 -22.57
N ALA A 578 21.77 -9.01 -22.73
CA ALA A 578 22.16 -7.74 -22.11
C ALA A 578 22.41 -6.69 -23.19
N GLY A 579 21.82 -5.51 -23.05
CA GLY A 579 21.82 -4.46 -24.07
C GLY A 579 20.64 -4.58 -25.06
N PHE A 580 20.56 -3.65 -26.01
CA PHE A 580 19.55 -3.70 -27.07
C PHE A 580 20.09 -4.46 -28.28
N PRO A 581 19.48 -5.59 -28.66
CA PRO A 581 19.90 -6.33 -29.85
C PRO A 581 19.77 -5.55 -31.15
N ASP A 582 20.77 -5.68 -32.00
CA ASP A 582 20.70 -5.33 -33.42
C ASP A 582 20.77 -6.60 -34.26
N ALA A 583 19.74 -6.84 -35.07
CA ALA A 583 19.61 -8.02 -35.90
C ALA A 583 20.67 -8.11 -37.02
N ASN A 584 21.41 -7.03 -37.29
CA ASN A 584 22.46 -6.96 -38.30
C ASN A 584 23.88 -6.92 -37.70
N ALA A 585 24.01 -6.99 -36.37
CA ALA A 585 25.32 -6.94 -35.73
C ALA A 585 26.17 -8.17 -36.07
N GLN A 586 27.48 -7.95 -36.19
CA GLN A 586 28.46 -9.00 -36.36
C GLN A 586 29.01 -9.42 -35.01
N VAL A 587 29.24 -10.73 -34.85
CA VAL A 587 29.84 -11.27 -33.64
C VAL A 587 31.28 -10.76 -33.50
N VAL A 588 31.60 -10.23 -32.32
CA VAL A 588 32.95 -9.82 -31.93
C VAL A 588 33.67 -11.00 -31.30
N ARG A 589 32.98 -11.73 -30.42
CA ARG A 589 33.50 -12.92 -29.74
C ARG A 589 32.39 -13.96 -29.58
N HIS A 590 32.74 -15.21 -29.85
CA HIS A 590 31.89 -16.37 -29.64
C HIS A 590 32.61 -17.39 -28.76
N GLU A 591 31.92 -17.94 -27.78
CA GLU A 591 32.46 -18.96 -26.87
C GLU A 591 31.51 -20.13 -26.62
N GLY A 592 32.06 -21.34 -26.62
CA GLY A 592 31.46 -22.54 -26.04
C GLY A 592 30.50 -23.28 -26.97
N ASP A 593 30.87 -24.50 -27.35
CA ASP A 593 29.99 -25.41 -28.10
C ASP A 593 28.94 -26.03 -27.14
N GLY A 594 27.66 -25.69 -27.31
CA GLY A 594 26.54 -26.23 -26.53
C GLY A 594 26.03 -25.34 -25.37
N ARG A 595 26.81 -24.34 -24.94
CA ARG A 595 26.35 -23.21 -24.10
C ARG A 595 26.92 -21.90 -24.66
N PRO A 596 26.45 -21.49 -25.85
CA PRO A 596 27.08 -20.41 -26.59
C PRO A 596 26.90 -19.07 -25.88
N PHE A 597 27.94 -18.25 -25.95
CA PHE A 597 27.93 -16.85 -25.58
C PHE A 597 28.44 -16.02 -26.76
N TRP A 598 27.63 -15.06 -27.21
CA TRP A 598 27.95 -14.13 -28.29
C TRP A 598 28.04 -12.72 -27.74
N ASP A 599 29.18 -12.09 -27.95
CA ASP A 599 29.43 -10.67 -27.69
C ASP A 599 29.37 -9.90 -29.01
N PHE A 600 28.55 -8.86 -29.07
CA PHE A 600 28.37 -7.97 -30.23
C PHE A 600 28.87 -6.54 -29.94
N GLY A 601 29.64 -6.35 -28.87
CA GLY A 601 30.20 -5.08 -28.41
C GLY A 601 29.21 -4.15 -27.71
N SER A 602 28.02 -3.95 -28.28
CA SER A 602 26.96 -3.11 -27.70
C SER A 602 25.85 -3.89 -26.98
N PHE A 603 25.81 -5.20 -27.20
CA PHE A 603 24.93 -6.14 -26.52
C PHE A 603 25.58 -7.54 -26.53
N ALA A 604 25.12 -8.42 -25.66
CA ALA A 604 25.54 -9.81 -25.62
C ALA A 604 24.33 -10.74 -25.49
N ILE A 605 24.47 -11.96 -26.02
CA ILE A 605 23.47 -13.02 -25.92
C ILE A 605 24.15 -14.28 -25.40
N GLY A 606 23.62 -14.86 -24.34
CA GLY A 606 24.09 -16.12 -23.78
C GLY A 606 22.97 -17.15 -23.73
N ILE A 607 23.30 -18.42 -23.99
CA ILE A 607 22.40 -19.55 -23.78
C ILE A 607 22.98 -20.42 -22.67
N ASN A 608 22.29 -20.47 -21.53
CA ASN A 608 22.75 -21.13 -20.30
C ASN A 608 24.10 -20.55 -19.78
N ARG A 609 24.28 -19.23 -19.91
CA ARG A 609 25.50 -18.46 -19.58
C ARG A 609 25.16 -17.18 -18.82
N SER A 610 24.38 -17.30 -17.75
CA SER A 610 23.84 -16.15 -17.00
C SER A 610 24.95 -15.23 -16.50
N GLN A 611 26.00 -15.78 -15.88
CA GLN A 611 27.08 -15.01 -15.28
C GLN A 611 27.78 -14.10 -16.29
N GLU A 612 28.08 -14.60 -17.48
CA GLU A 612 28.74 -13.83 -18.53
C GLU A 612 27.86 -12.72 -19.08
N VAL A 613 26.55 -12.98 -19.26
CA VAL A 613 25.59 -11.95 -19.68
C VAL A 613 25.46 -10.85 -18.62
N HIS A 614 25.45 -11.21 -17.32
CA HIS A 614 25.40 -10.22 -16.24
C HIS A 614 26.69 -9.42 -16.12
N ARG A 615 27.86 -10.05 -16.25
CA ARG A 615 29.16 -9.36 -16.29
C ARG A 615 29.18 -8.35 -17.43
N PHE A 616 28.70 -8.73 -18.60
CA PHE A 616 28.59 -7.83 -19.75
C PHE A 616 27.64 -6.65 -19.48
N ALA A 617 26.48 -6.90 -18.86
CA ALA A 617 25.54 -5.84 -18.49
C ALA A 617 26.16 -4.83 -17.50
N ALA A 618 26.93 -5.30 -16.51
CA ALA A 618 27.63 -4.42 -15.57
C ALA A 618 28.70 -3.58 -16.28
N GLN A 619 29.45 -4.16 -17.22
CA GLN A 619 30.43 -3.43 -18.04
C GLN A 619 29.77 -2.36 -18.91
N LEU A 620 28.62 -2.67 -19.54
CA LEU A 620 27.82 -1.70 -20.28
C LEU A 620 27.37 -0.53 -19.40
N ALA A 621 26.96 -0.79 -18.16
CA ALA A 621 26.52 0.24 -17.22
C ALA A 621 27.65 1.18 -16.80
N LEU A 622 28.89 0.67 -16.71
CA LEU A 622 30.08 1.45 -16.34
C LEU A 622 30.71 2.20 -17.52
N GLY A 623 30.24 1.99 -18.76
CA GLY A 623 30.83 2.59 -19.97
C GLY A 623 32.20 2.03 -20.36
N ASN A 624 32.67 0.97 -19.71
CA ASN A 624 33.96 0.32 -19.96
C ASN A 624 33.78 -0.85 -20.92
N VAL A 625 33.76 -0.57 -22.23
CA VAL A 625 33.93 -1.60 -23.28
C VAL A 625 35.26 -1.34 -24.00
N GLU A 626 36.37 -1.57 -23.31
CA GLU A 626 37.67 -1.84 -23.96
C GLU A 626 38.11 -3.26 -23.59
N ALA A 627 38.55 -4.02 -24.60
CA ALA A 627 38.95 -5.42 -24.48
C ALA A 627 40.13 -5.58 -23.51
N PRO A 628 40.09 -6.50 -22.53
CA PRO A 628 41.14 -6.56 -21.52
C PRO A 628 42.39 -7.30 -22.05
N THR A 629 43.50 -6.57 -22.17
CA THR A 629 44.86 -7.12 -22.28
C THR A 629 45.34 -7.65 -20.93
N ARG A 630 45.89 -8.88 -20.92
CA ARG A 630 46.56 -9.57 -19.80
C ARG A 630 47.62 -8.70 -19.11
N TYR A 631 47.64 -8.66 -17.79
CA TYR A 631 48.79 -8.14 -17.03
C TYR A 631 49.25 -9.09 -15.91
N GLN A 632 50.58 -9.13 -15.75
CA GLN A 632 51.38 -9.98 -14.86
C GLN A 632 51.50 -9.39 -13.44
N ALA A 633 51.64 -10.28 -12.45
CA ALA A 633 51.77 -9.96 -11.04
C ALA A 633 53.23 -9.66 -10.62
N SER A 634 53.42 -8.73 -9.67
CA SER A 634 54.56 -8.76 -8.74
C SER A 634 54.31 -8.01 -7.42
N SER A 635 54.40 -8.80 -6.34
CA SER A 635 54.79 -8.56 -4.92
C SER A 635 55.45 -7.21 -4.53
N LYS A 636 55.48 -6.69 -3.29
CA LYS A 636 55.14 -7.04 -1.89
C LYS A 636 55.56 -5.80 -1.04
N SER A 637 54.91 -5.48 0.08
CA SER A 637 55.48 -5.61 1.45
C SER A 637 54.66 -4.90 2.53
N SER A 638 54.50 -5.62 3.63
CA SER A 638 53.70 -5.46 4.85
C SER A 638 54.19 -4.43 5.88
N ALA A 639 53.29 -4.01 6.79
CA ALA A 639 53.58 -3.91 8.23
C ALA A 639 52.31 -4.00 9.12
N GLN A 640 52.22 -5.15 9.80
CA GLN A 640 51.48 -5.60 11.01
C GLN A 640 51.30 -4.57 12.17
N ARG A 641 50.39 -4.67 13.18
CA ARG A 641 49.72 -5.82 13.84
C ARG A 641 48.69 -5.35 14.90
N LYS A 642 47.62 -6.14 15.15
CA LYS A 642 47.22 -6.78 16.44
C LYS A 642 45.87 -7.52 16.26
N GLY A 643 45.79 -8.83 16.58
CA GLY A 643 44.57 -9.67 16.47
C GLY A 643 44.20 -10.38 17.79
N PRO A 644 43.47 -11.52 17.77
CA PRO A 644 42.36 -11.89 16.89
C PRO A 644 41.14 -12.47 17.68
N ALA A 645 39.94 -12.41 17.10
CA ALA A 645 38.92 -13.45 17.31
C ALA A 645 39.15 -14.54 16.24
N GLU A 646 39.15 -15.82 16.60
CA GLU A 646 39.43 -16.92 15.66
C GLU A 646 38.38 -16.95 14.53
N GLY A 647 38.76 -16.50 13.35
CA GLY A 647 37.99 -16.63 12.10
C GLY A 647 38.66 -17.66 11.20
N VAL A 648 37.91 -18.27 10.29
CA VAL A 648 38.47 -19.18 9.30
C VAL A 648 39.17 -18.36 8.21
N ASP A 649 40.46 -18.59 7.99
CA ASP A 649 41.20 -18.00 6.86
C ASP A 649 40.62 -18.57 5.55
N ILE A 650 40.02 -17.69 4.75
CA ILE A 650 39.37 -18.04 3.48
C ILE A 650 40.25 -17.72 2.27
N GLY A 651 41.48 -17.25 2.50
CA GLY A 651 42.49 -17.04 1.47
C GLY A 651 42.88 -15.57 1.25
N PRO A 652 43.83 -15.35 0.31
CA PRO A 652 44.34 -14.01 0.04
C PRO A 652 43.27 -13.12 -0.60
N VAL A 653 43.34 -11.82 -0.31
CA VAL A 653 42.42 -10.79 -0.82
C VAL A 653 42.27 -10.86 -2.35
N ASP A 654 43.38 -11.08 -3.07
CA ASP A 654 43.42 -11.13 -4.54
C ASP A 654 42.65 -12.33 -5.14
N ALA A 655 42.24 -13.31 -4.33
CA ALA A 655 41.39 -14.42 -4.77
C ALA A 655 39.92 -14.00 -4.97
N PHE A 656 39.52 -12.82 -4.48
CA PHE A 656 38.14 -12.32 -4.46
C PHE A 656 38.04 -10.97 -5.20
N PRO A 657 38.13 -10.95 -6.53
CA PRO A 657 38.04 -9.71 -7.29
C PRO A 657 36.64 -9.07 -7.21
N GLU A 658 36.60 -7.74 -7.36
CA GLU A 658 35.39 -6.91 -7.34
C GLU A 658 34.28 -7.49 -8.23
N GLY A 659 33.08 -7.67 -7.68
CA GLY A 659 31.88 -8.16 -8.37
C GLY A 659 31.84 -9.66 -8.67
N GLU A 660 32.91 -10.43 -8.40
CA GLU A 660 32.89 -11.88 -8.60
C GLU A 660 32.47 -12.64 -7.34
N ILE A 661 31.50 -13.55 -7.49
CA ILE A 661 31.09 -14.43 -6.40
C ILE A 661 32.02 -15.65 -6.37
N ARG A 662 32.71 -15.84 -5.24
CA ARG A 662 33.54 -17.01 -4.96
C ARG A 662 32.80 -17.94 -4.03
N ARG A 663 32.65 -19.19 -4.47
CA ARG A 663 32.15 -20.27 -3.62
C ARG A 663 33.29 -20.91 -2.85
N LEU A 664 33.13 -21.05 -1.55
CA LEU A 664 34.02 -21.83 -0.68
C LEU A 664 33.22 -22.85 0.13
N GLU A 665 33.80 -24.01 0.35
CA GLU A 665 33.28 -24.99 1.31
C GLU A 665 33.96 -24.75 2.66
N ILE A 666 33.17 -24.46 3.70
CA ILE A 666 33.64 -24.23 5.06
C ILE A 666 33.06 -25.33 5.96
N ASP A 667 33.92 -26.13 6.60
CA ASP A 667 33.52 -27.35 7.34
C ASP A 667 32.33 -27.17 8.29
N GLN A 668 32.19 -26.00 8.92
CA GLN A 668 31.13 -25.70 9.91
C GLN A 668 29.89 -25.02 9.32
N LEU A 669 29.98 -24.45 8.11
CA LEU A 669 28.90 -23.67 7.46
C LEU A 669 28.37 -24.29 6.16
N GLY A 670 29.12 -25.22 5.57
CA GLY A 670 28.91 -25.69 4.20
C GLY A 670 29.35 -24.66 3.16
N ALA A 671 28.66 -24.62 2.03
CA ALA A 671 28.97 -23.71 0.93
C ALA A 671 28.63 -22.25 1.28
N VAL A 672 29.61 -21.37 1.11
CA VAL A 672 29.51 -19.91 1.35
C VAL A 672 29.87 -19.17 0.06
N ALA A 673 29.04 -18.21 -0.32
CA ALA A 673 29.28 -17.27 -1.41
C ALA A 673 29.91 -15.99 -0.86
N ILE A 674 31.07 -15.61 -1.40
CA ILE A 674 31.86 -14.45 -0.97
C ILE A 674 32.00 -13.51 -2.15
N VAL A 675 31.73 -12.22 -1.95
CA VAL A 675 31.85 -11.21 -3.00
C VAL A 675 32.41 -9.91 -2.45
N GLN A 676 33.18 -9.21 -3.28
CA GLN A 676 33.67 -7.87 -3.01
C GLN A 676 32.82 -6.84 -3.76
N ILE A 677 32.29 -5.83 -3.05
CA ILE A 677 31.56 -4.69 -3.61
C ILE A 677 31.99 -3.42 -2.88
N ASP A 678 32.36 -2.38 -3.63
CA ASP A 678 32.80 -1.08 -3.12
C ASP A 678 33.89 -1.20 -2.05
N GLN A 679 34.89 -2.06 -2.31
CA GLN A 679 36.00 -2.38 -1.39
C GLN A 679 35.58 -3.04 -0.06
N ARG A 680 34.33 -3.49 0.05
CA ARG A 680 33.82 -4.27 1.19
C ARG A 680 33.60 -5.71 0.77
N TYR A 681 33.84 -6.63 1.70
CA TYR A 681 33.59 -8.06 1.48
C TYR A 681 32.30 -8.47 2.18
N PHE A 682 31.48 -9.20 1.44
CA PHE A 682 30.25 -9.79 1.94
C PHE A 682 30.37 -11.30 1.81
N ALA A 683 29.89 -12.02 2.83
CA ALA A 683 29.80 -13.46 2.78
C ALA A 683 28.41 -13.90 3.21
N VAL A 684 27.83 -14.81 2.45
CA VAL A 684 26.48 -15.30 2.67
C VAL A 684 26.42 -16.80 2.41
N ASN A 685 25.43 -17.49 2.96
CA ASN A 685 25.23 -18.90 2.64
C ASN A 685 24.99 -19.06 1.13
N ASP A 686 25.67 -20.02 0.50
CA ASP A 686 25.56 -20.22 -0.95
C ASP A 686 24.22 -20.85 -1.36
N ARG A 687 23.43 -21.37 -0.41
CA ARG A 687 22.18 -22.04 -0.73
C ARG A 687 21.01 -21.07 -0.67
N CYS A 688 20.33 -20.90 -1.79
CA CYS A 688 19.12 -20.10 -1.88
C CYS A 688 18.02 -20.68 -0.98
N PRO A 689 17.48 -19.90 -0.01
CA PRO A 689 16.42 -20.35 0.90
C PRO A 689 15.09 -20.70 0.20
N HIS A 690 14.89 -20.20 -1.02
CA HIS A 690 13.69 -20.45 -1.81
C HIS A 690 13.67 -21.86 -2.45
N ALA A 691 14.76 -22.26 -3.13
CA ALA A 691 14.73 -23.43 -4.02
C ALA A 691 16.05 -24.22 -4.05
N GLU A 692 16.89 -24.08 -3.01
CA GLU A 692 18.20 -24.76 -2.86
C GLU A 692 19.23 -24.49 -3.97
N ALA A 693 18.96 -23.55 -4.89
CA ALA A 693 19.91 -23.16 -5.93
C ALA A 693 21.19 -22.55 -5.33
N SER A 694 22.34 -22.79 -5.96
CA SER A 694 23.61 -22.17 -5.58
C SER A 694 23.61 -20.68 -5.97
N LEU A 695 23.83 -19.79 -5.01
CA LEU A 695 23.82 -18.34 -5.21
C LEU A 695 25.12 -17.83 -5.82
N SER A 696 26.22 -18.57 -5.67
CA SER A 696 27.48 -18.35 -6.39
C SER A 696 27.38 -18.66 -7.88
N GLU A 697 26.36 -19.42 -8.30
CA GLU A 697 25.97 -19.52 -9.70
C GLU A 697 25.12 -18.32 -10.17
N GLY A 698 24.67 -17.49 -9.22
CA GLY A 698 23.90 -16.26 -9.41
C GLY A 698 24.75 -15.05 -9.80
N PHE A 699 24.27 -13.86 -9.43
CA PHE A 699 24.94 -12.59 -9.73
C PHE A 699 24.66 -11.53 -8.68
N ILE A 700 25.41 -10.43 -8.71
CA ILE A 700 25.19 -9.27 -7.83
C ILE A 700 24.42 -8.18 -8.57
N GLU A 701 23.41 -7.63 -7.91
CA GLU A 701 22.69 -6.43 -8.33
C GLU A 701 22.78 -5.40 -7.20
N ARG A 702 23.60 -4.36 -7.40
CA ARG A 702 23.92 -3.35 -6.37
C ARG A 702 24.48 -4.01 -5.10
N ASP A 703 23.75 -3.96 -3.99
CA ASP A 703 24.06 -4.53 -2.68
C ASP A 703 23.37 -5.89 -2.43
N ARG A 704 22.89 -6.55 -3.49
CA ARG A 704 22.10 -7.79 -3.40
C ARG A 704 22.74 -8.93 -4.18
N ILE A 705 22.62 -10.15 -3.67
CA ILE A 705 22.89 -11.39 -4.40
C ILE A 705 21.60 -11.95 -4.96
N VAL A 706 21.63 -12.34 -6.24
CA VAL A 706 20.45 -12.74 -7.01
C VAL A 706 20.56 -14.21 -7.39
N CYS A 707 19.55 -14.99 -7.01
CA CYS A 707 19.46 -16.41 -7.32
C CYS A 707 19.40 -16.65 -8.83
N PRO A 708 20.21 -17.57 -9.39
CA PRO A 708 20.28 -17.80 -10.84
C PRO A 708 19.03 -18.46 -11.42
N LEU A 709 18.23 -19.11 -10.58
CA LEU A 709 17.10 -19.92 -11.01
C LEU A 709 15.80 -19.12 -11.10
N HIS A 710 15.52 -18.32 -10.07
CA HIS A 710 14.24 -17.66 -9.90
C HIS A 710 14.37 -16.16 -9.62
N PHE A 711 15.59 -15.61 -9.71
CA PHE A 711 15.87 -14.19 -9.50
C PHE A 711 15.48 -13.66 -8.11
N ALA A 712 15.37 -14.55 -7.13
CA ALA A 712 15.24 -14.17 -5.73
C ALA A 712 16.44 -13.34 -5.30
N GLU A 713 16.20 -12.08 -4.94
CA GLU A 713 17.22 -11.13 -4.48
C GLU A 713 17.30 -11.09 -2.97
N PHE A 714 18.52 -11.20 -2.45
CA PHE A 714 18.85 -11.14 -1.03
C PHE A 714 19.84 -10.02 -0.78
N ASP A 715 19.54 -9.14 0.17
CA ASP A 715 20.48 -8.11 0.63
C ASP A 715 21.74 -8.76 1.23
N LEU A 716 22.93 -8.36 0.77
CA LEU A 716 24.18 -8.99 1.17
C LEU A 716 24.57 -8.71 2.62
N GLN A 717 24.00 -7.69 3.25
CA GLN A 717 24.32 -7.29 4.62
C GLN A 717 23.34 -7.89 5.64
N THR A 718 22.07 -7.98 5.29
CA THR A 718 20.97 -8.39 6.19
C THR A 718 20.40 -9.77 5.86
N GLY A 719 20.61 -10.24 4.64
CA GLY A 719 20.04 -11.48 4.11
C GLY A 719 18.58 -11.34 3.69
N ASP A 720 18.03 -10.13 3.68
CA ASP A 720 16.59 -9.90 3.50
C ASP A 720 16.15 -10.12 2.05
N PRO A 721 15.11 -10.96 1.82
CA PRO A 721 14.57 -11.18 0.50
C PRO A 721 13.73 -9.97 0.04
N SER A 722 13.82 -9.63 -1.24
CA SER A 722 13.14 -8.43 -1.79
C SER A 722 12.45 -8.64 -3.14
N ASN A 723 12.87 -9.67 -3.86
CA ASN A 723 12.32 -10.15 -5.13
C ASN A 723 12.16 -11.69 -5.10
N ALA A 724 11.75 -12.24 -3.95
CA ALA A 724 11.63 -13.68 -3.74
C ALA A 724 10.17 -14.11 -3.52
N PRO A 725 9.80 -15.37 -3.83
CA PRO A 725 8.45 -15.87 -3.59
C PRO A 725 8.03 -15.84 -2.10
N PRO A 726 6.71 -15.79 -1.81
CA PRO A 726 6.20 -15.81 -0.44
C PRO A 726 6.70 -17.02 0.35
N GLY A 727 7.17 -16.79 1.58
CA GLY A 727 7.75 -17.83 2.43
C GLY A 727 9.25 -18.07 2.22
N CYS A 728 9.91 -17.34 1.31
CA CYS A 728 11.36 -17.38 1.18
C CYS A 728 12.03 -16.86 2.47
N GLY A 729 12.84 -17.71 3.10
CA GLY A 729 13.61 -17.36 4.30
C GLY A 729 14.70 -16.31 4.02
N ARG A 730 15.23 -15.71 5.09
CA ARG A 730 16.42 -14.85 5.03
C ARG A 730 17.67 -15.69 4.75
N LEU A 731 18.61 -15.09 4.04
CA LEU A 731 19.94 -15.65 3.83
C LEU A 731 20.78 -15.47 5.10
N ALA A 732 21.56 -16.47 5.49
CA ALA A 732 22.54 -16.27 6.55
C ALA A 732 23.70 -15.44 6.01
N CYS A 733 24.02 -14.34 6.69
CA CYS A 733 25.15 -13.46 6.40
C CYS A 733 26.24 -13.65 7.44
N TYR A 734 27.50 -13.62 7.00
CA TYR A 734 28.68 -13.81 7.83
C TYR A 734 29.59 -12.59 7.73
N THR A 735 30.37 -12.32 8.77
CA THR A 735 31.27 -11.18 8.78
C THR A 735 32.59 -11.55 8.14
N VAL A 736 33.07 -10.75 7.19
CA VAL A 736 34.40 -10.91 6.60
C VAL A 736 35.33 -9.85 7.17
N GLU A 737 36.38 -10.28 7.83
CA GLU A 737 37.43 -9.40 8.35
C GLU A 737 38.68 -9.55 7.49
N ARG A 738 39.20 -8.43 6.99
CA ARG A 738 40.50 -8.40 6.33
C ARG A 738 41.59 -8.29 7.38
N ARG A 739 42.51 -9.26 7.44
CA ARG A 739 43.72 -9.21 8.26
C ARG A 739 44.94 -9.35 7.37
N ASP A 740 45.76 -8.29 7.32
CA ASP A 740 46.87 -8.16 6.38
C ASP A 740 46.42 -8.36 4.91
N HIS A 741 46.93 -9.39 4.23
CA HIS A 741 46.61 -9.73 2.84
C HIS A 741 45.60 -10.87 2.70
N HIS A 742 44.99 -11.30 3.81
CA HIS A 742 44.07 -12.42 3.85
C HIS A 742 42.69 -11.98 4.37
N LEU A 743 41.67 -12.72 3.97
CA LEU A 743 40.32 -12.55 4.47
C LEU A 743 40.02 -13.68 5.48
N PHE A 744 39.31 -13.32 6.54
CA PHE A 744 38.89 -14.22 7.59
C PHE A 744 37.37 -14.14 7.70
N LEU A 745 36.72 -15.31 7.64
CA LEU A 745 35.28 -15.43 7.86
C LEU A 745 35.02 -15.61 9.36
N LEU A 746 34.19 -14.73 9.92
CA LEU A 746 33.70 -14.77 11.30
C LEU A 746 32.21 -15.13 11.26
N PHE A 747 31.81 -16.15 12.00
CA PHE A 747 30.47 -16.72 11.94
C PHE A 747 30.03 -17.33 13.27
#